data_AF-A0A3M2I6Q8-F1
#
_entry.id   AF-A0A3M2I6Q8-F1
#
_cell.length_a   1.000
_cell.length_b   1.000
_cell.length_c   1.000
_cell.angle_alpha   90.00
_cell.angle_beta   90.00
_cell.angle_gamma   90.00
#
_symmetry.space_group_name_H-M   'P 1'
#
loop_
_entity.id
_entity.type
_entity.pdbx_description
1 polymer ?
#
loop_
_entity_poly.entity_id
_entity_poly.type
_entity_poly.pdbx_seq_one_letter_code
_entity_poly.pdbx_strand_id
1 'polypeptide(L)'
;IWAGLPWFNQFWGRDSFISLTGALLCTGQLETARKVLTAFAEFQNQDMNSREYGRIPNRITLKESIYNTADGTPWFVIACEKYVQYSGDEKFIGDIFPVLKKAMDGAIKNHVDEYGFLTHADAETWMDAVGSAGPWSPRGNRAVEVQLLWMEQVRISREWAARLGYTGWADDWALLERRLRDNFTRFYWDRLRKHLTDHLNPDNTLDKQIRPNSVFALTLPHKPLLDSLRRQAVLREIVTQLTFPWGVASLAQQDPNFHPYHHYPPYYVPDAAYHNGLVWTWLNGPVVSALLPHNPELAFRLIQETSRQLLEENAVGSLAELTEAWPRKGATGVRTSGAISQAWSLAEYLRNWQEDILGLRPDLLHRRLHIRPILPAALNHLRFSRRIGRDILRGEFSHTGDEWRLSLSGKQQLPDLTIELRLPVGDSWIEAEFPWKQATSLTIHARREGRRAVVNVNGHPVGQGRLVPGELLTDLTFAQPTFDFSIPALQAPRYRLISPEAATRRPNPLTPLLYDIKDPAHDDVGPNGKYTYPTNPHFKEGIFDLRRVKIHRDKSYFFFEIEMGELVDPGWRPEPGFQLTYLAITLSFEGLKGVKRTRIGMNANYSLPVEYSYNYVIYVGNGYRIVDGRGRIVAEYQPTDTEHPIGFVQDRKIRFSVPVELLSHKHLKNAVVLAGGQDD
;
A
#
# COMPACT_ATOMS: atom_id res chain seq x y z
N ILE A 1 -11.49 5.37 11.08
CA ILE A 1 -11.05 3.97 10.85
C ILE A 1 -9.54 3.98 11.08
N TRP A 2 -9.00 3.14 11.95
CA TRP A 2 -7.54 3.00 12.06
C TRP A 2 -7.03 2.17 10.89
N ALA A 3 -5.90 2.54 10.29
CA ALA A 3 -5.38 1.88 9.09
C ALA A 3 -4.96 0.43 9.36
N GLY A 4 -4.26 0.21 10.48
CA GLY A 4 -3.91 -1.14 10.90
C GLY A 4 -3.20 -1.19 12.25
N LEU A 5 -3.33 -2.30 12.97
CA LEU A 5 -2.75 -2.50 14.28
C LEU A 5 -1.59 -3.50 14.24
N PRO A 6 -0.56 -3.34 15.09
CA PRO A 6 -0.42 -2.28 16.09
C PRO A 6 0.17 -0.97 15.54
N TRP A 7 0.74 -0.98 14.33
CA TRP A 7 1.65 0.07 13.84
C TRP A 7 0.96 1.36 13.37
N PHE A 8 -0.26 1.28 12.86
CA PHE A 8 -0.97 2.39 12.21
C PHE A 8 -2.29 2.73 12.92
N ASN A 9 -2.19 3.07 14.21
CA ASN A 9 -3.30 3.54 15.04
C ASN A 9 -3.74 5.00 14.75
N GLN A 10 -3.51 5.47 13.53
CA GLN A 10 -3.77 6.83 13.07
C GLN A 10 -4.83 6.83 11.95
N PHE A 11 -5.34 8.01 11.61
CA PHE A 11 -6.31 8.17 10.53
C PHE A 11 -5.60 8.41 9.20
N TRP A 12 -5.58 7.39 8.35
CA TRP A 12 -5.09 7.50 6.98
C TRP A 12 -6.27 7.64 6.02
N GLY A 13 -6.24 8.68 5.19
CA GLY A 13 -7.30 9.03 4.24
C GLY A 13 -7.52 7.90 3.24
N ARG A 14 -6.48 7.53 2.50
CA ARG A 14 -6.49 6.44 1.51
C ARG A 14 -7.11 5.16 2.09
N ASP A 15 -6.55 4.65 3.18
CA ASP A 15 -7.01 3.44 3.86
C ASP A 15 -8.48 3.57 4.31
N SER A 16 -8.88 4.72 4.86
CA SER A 16 -10.24 4.96 5.33
C SER A 16 -11.25 4.94 4.19
N PHE A 17 -10.91 5.53 3.04
CA PHE A 17 -11.83 5.65 1.90
C PHE A 17 -11.97 4.33 1.16
N ILE A 18 -10.89 3.57 0.99
CA ILE A 18 -10.92 2.20 0.47
C ILE A 18 -11.75 1.31 1.43
N SER A 19 -11.50 1.41 2.74
CA SER A 19 -12.21 0.61 3.75
C SER A 19 -13.68 0.96 3.92
N LEU A 20 -14.11 2.19 3.57
CA LEU A 20 -15.42 2.74 3.95
C LEU A 20 -16.56 1.80 3.55
N THR A 21 -16.52 1.28 2.33
CA THR A 21 -17.60 0.44 1.78
C THR A 21 -17.75 -0.85 2.58
N GLY A 22 -16.68 -1.64 2.70
CA GLY A 22 -16.72 -2.90 3.43
C GLY A 22 -16.92 -2.74 4.93
N ALA A 23 -16.22 -1.80 5.55
CA ALA A 23 -16.23 -1.63 7.00
C ALA A 23 -17.52 -1.00 7.52
N LEU A 24 -18.08 0.00 6.82
CA LEU A 24 -19.20 0.80 7.32
C LEU A 24 -20.47 0.69 6.47
N LEU A 25 -20.37 0.73 5.14
CA LEU A 25 -21.58 0.73 4.29
C LEU A 25 -22.23 -0.67 4.23
N CYS A 26 -21.42 -1.71 3.98
CA CYS A 26 -21.86 -3.10 3.95
C CYS A 26 -22.39 -3.58 5.31
N THR A 27 -21.85 -3.05 6.41
CA THR A 27 -22.31 -3.36 7.78
C THR A 27 -23.47 -2.48 8.24
N GLY A 28 -23.89 -1.48 7.44
CA GLY A 28 -25.05 -0.64 7.71
C GLY A 28 -24.80 0.52 8.68
N GLN A 29 -23.53 0.87 8.94
CA GLN A 29 -23.09 1.97 9.80
C GLN A 29 -23.06 3.32 9.05
N LEU A 30 -24.19 3.67 8.42
CA LEU A 30 -24.28 4.84 7.52
C LEU A 30 -23.96 6.17 8.24
N GLU A 31 -24.46 6.36 9.46
CA GLU A 31 -24.17 7.56 10.25
C GLU A 31 -22.68 7.71 10.57
N THR A 32 -22.00 6.60 10.87
CA THR A 32 -20.56 6.60 11.09
C THR A 32 -19.81 6.90 9.79
N ALA A 33 -20.26 6.36 8.66
CA ALA A 33 -19.66 6.65 7.35
C ALA A 33 -19.76 8.14 7.01
N ARG A 34 -20.93 8.76 7.21
CA ARG A 34 -21.11 10.22 7.03
C ARG A 34 -20.13 11.01 7.90
N LYS A 35 -20.03 10.66 9.19
CA LYS A 35 -19.09 11.31 10.13
C LYS A 35 -17.64 11.21 9.67
N VAL A 36 -17.20 10.04 9.20
CA VAL A 36 -15.83 9.86 8.69
C VAL A 36 -15.58 10.78 7.49
N LEU A 37 -16.50 10.80 6.51
CA LEU A 37 -16.36 11.64 5.32
C LEU A 37 -16.35 13.14 5.67
N THR A 38 -17.29 13.59 6.50
CA THR A 38 -17.35 15.00 6.93
C THR A 38 -16.11 15.39 7.74
N ALA A 39 -15.62 14.52 8.63
CA ALA A 39 -14.41 14.79 9.40
C ALA A 39 -13.19 14.97 8.49
N PHE A 40 -12.96 14.10 7.51
CA PHE A 40 -11.84 14.29 6.56
C PHE A 40 -12.01 15.57 5.71
N ALA A 41 -13.24 15.92 5.36
CA ALA A 41 -13.54 17.11 4.58
C ALA A 41 -13.17 18.42 5.31
N GLU A 42 -13.30 18.46 6.64
CA GLU A 42 -12.90 19.61 7.47
C GLU A 42 -11.40 19.88 7.41
N PHE A 43 -10.58 18.85 7.17
CA PHE A 43 -9.13 18.97 7.01
C PHE A 43 -8.70 19.17 5.55
N GLN A 44 -9.60 19.44 4.60
CA GLN A 44 -9.22 19.78 3.24
C GLN A 44 -8.27 20.98 3.24
N ASN A 45 -7.20 20.93 2.44
CA ASN A 45 -6.26 22.05 2.34
C ASN A 45 -6.95 23.29 1.73
N GLN A 46 -7.00 24.39 2.48
CA GLN A 46 -7.66 25.63 2.07
C GLN A 46 -6.71 26.67 1.46
N ASP A 47 -5.39 26.47 1.55
CA ASP A 47 -4.42 27.46 1.11
C ASP A 47 -4.28 27.43 -0.42
N MET A 48 -4.85 28.43 -1.09
CA MET A 48 -4.80 28.57 -2.55
C MET A 48 -3.39 28.73 -3.12
N ASN A 49 -2.41 29.12 -2.29
CA ASN A 49 -1.02 29.25 -2.70
C ASN A 49 -0.23 27.94 -2.48
N SER A 50 -0.79 26.99 -1.74
CA SER A 50 -0.22 25.67 -1.58
C SER A 50 -0.35 24.86 -2.87
N ARG A 51 0.70 24.09 -3.19
CA ARG A 51 0.64 23.05 -4.22
C ARG A 51 -0.46 22.02 -3.91
N GLU A 52 -0.77 21.84 -2.63
CA GLU A 52 -1.73 20.85 -2.12
C GLU A 52 -3.16 21.42 -1.98
N TYR A 53 -3.42 22.63 -2.49
CA TYR A 53 -4.76 23.25 -2.44
C TYR A 53 -5.85 22.28 -2.87
N GLY A 54 -6.92 22.18 -2.08
CA GLY A 54 -8.07 21.33 -2.36
C GLY A 54 -7.87 19.83 -2.09
N ARG A 55 -6.66 19.34 -1.78
CA ARG A 55 -6.44 17.94 -1.40
C ARG A 55 -7.02 17.63 -0.02
N ILE A 56 -7.56 16.41 0.12
CA ILE A 56 -7.87 15.75 1.39
C ILE A 56 -6.58 15.12 1.92
N PRO A 57 -6.29 15.20 3.23
CA PRO A 57 -5.01 14.71 3.78
C PRO A 57 -4.90 13.19 3.67
N ASN A 58 -3.68 12.71 3.41
CA ASN A 58 -3.32 11.31 3.49
C ASN A 58 -3.28 10.83 4.94
N ARG A 59 -2.83 11.66 5.87
CA ARG A 59 -2.73 11.31 7.29
C ARG A 59 -3.17 12.47 8.17
N ILE A 60 -3.96 12.16 9.18
CA ILE A 60 -4.37 13.09 10.24
C ILE A 60 -3.90 12.53 11.58
N THR A 61 -3.18 13.34 12.33
CA THR A 61 -2.82 13.10 13.74
C THR A 61 -3.31 14.27 14.61
N LEU A 62 -3.12 14.18 15.92
CA LEU A 62 -3.43 15.30 16.82
C LEU A 62 -2.55 16.54 16.60
N LYS A 63 -1.41 16.40 15.90
CA LYS A 63 -0.41 17.47 15.73
C LYS A 63 -0.27 17.97 14.30
N GLU A 64 -0.56 17.13 13.31
CA GLU A 64 -0.29 17.44 11.90
C GLU A 64 -1.27 16.77 10.94
N SER A 65 -1.34 17.34 9.73
CA SER A 65 -2.02 16.77 8.57
C SER A 65 -1.07 16.78 7.39
N ILE A 66 -0.90 15.62 6.74
CA ILE A 66 0.01 15.44 5.60
C ILE A 66 -0.80 15.18 4.34
N TYR A 67 -0.45 15.83 3.22
CA TYR A 67 -1.18 15.79 1.94
C TYR A 67 -0.39 15.11 0.80
N ASN A 68 0.55 14.22 1.13
CA ASN A 68 1.43 13.52 0.19
C ASN A 68 0.72 12.35 -0.53
N THR A 69 -0.42 12.63 -1.19
CA THR A 69 -1.25 11.61 -1.83
C THR A 69 -1.90 12.14 -3.10
N ALA A 70 -1.71 11.43 -4.21
CA ALA A 70 -2.35 11.71 -5.48
C ALA A 70 -3.70 10.98 -5.63
N ASP A 71 -3.85 9.82 -4.99
CA ASP A 71 -5.02 8.94 -5.07
C ASP A 71 -6.04 9.17 -3.94
N GLY A 72 -5.62 9.70 -2.79
CA GLY A 72 -6.47 9.85 -1.60
C GLY A 72 -7.68 10.76 -1.79
N THR A 73 -7.51 11.89 -2.49
CA THR A 73 -8.64 12.80 -2.80
C THR A 73 -9.63 12.18 -3.79
N PRO A 74 -9.18 11.59 -4.91
CA PRO A 74 -10.06 10.79 -5.76
C PRO A 74 -10.81 9.67 -5.03
N TRP A 75 -10.13 8.90 -4.17
CA TRP A 75 -10.77 7.87 -3.34
C TRP A 75 -11.85 8.45 -2.42
N PHE A 76 -11.60 9.61 -1.81
CA PHE A 76 -12.59 10.31 -1.00
C PHE A 76 -13.86 10.65 -1.79
N VAL A 77 -13.72 11.15 -3.01
CA VAL A 77 -14.88 11.50 -3.86
C VAL A 77 -15.69 10.25 -4.23
N ILE A 78 -15.03 9.15 -4.57
CA ILE A 78 -15.70 7.86 -4.82
C ILE A 78 -16.40 7.34 -3.57
N ALA A 79 -15.76 7.45 -2.40
CA ALA A 79 -16.34 7.06 -1.12
C ALA A 79 -17.59 7.90 -0.77
N CYS A 80 -17.61 9.18 -1.13
CA CYS A 80 -18.80 10.03 -1.03
C CYS A 80 -19.93 9.54 -1.95
N GLU A 81 -19.62 9.17 -3.19
CA GLU A 81 -20.60 8.57 -4.10
C GLU A 81 -21.17 7.25 -3.55
N LYS A 82 -20.30 6.37 -3.07
CA LYS A 82 -20.71 5.10 -2.45
C LYS A 82 -21.62 5.34 -1.24
N TYR A 83 -21.31 6.33 -0.40
CA TYR A 83 -22.16 6.70 0.72
C TYR A 83 -23.57 7.10 0.27
N VAL A 84 -23.71 7.98 -0.72
CA VAL A 84 -25.05 8.41 -1.20
C VAL A 84 -25.79 7.29 -1.93
N GLN A 85 -25.09 6.40 -2.65
CA GLN A 85 -25.68 5.21 -3.25
C GLN A 85 -26.24 4.26 -2.17
N TYR A 86 -25.52 4.06 -1.05
CA TYR A 86 -25.97 3.18 0.02
C TYR A 86 -27.04 3.79 0.93
N SER A 87 -27.00 5.10 1.15
CA SER A 87 -27.86 5.80 2.10
C SER A 87 -29.10 6.43 1.47
N GLY A 88 -29.04 6.83 0.20
CA GLY A 88 -30.04 7.68 -0.44
C GLY A 88 -30.04 9.12 0.09
N ASP A 89 -28.99 9.53 0.82
CA ASP A 89 -28.88 10.86 1.44
C ASP A 89 -28.55 11.94 0.40
N GLU A 90 -29.55 12.36 -0.37
CA GLU A 90 -29.38 13.38 -1.42
C GLU A 90 -28.93 14.74 -0.87
N LYS A 91 -29.30 15.06 0.38
CA LYS A 91 -28.89 16.33 1.02
C LYS A 91 -27.38 16.40 1.17
N PHE A 92 -26.73 15.27 1.48
CA PHE A 92 -25.27 15.21 1.60
C PHE A 92 -24.56 15.73 0.35
N ILE A 93 -25.12 15.53 -0.85
CA ILE A 93 -24.54 16.02 -2.10
C ILE A 93 -24.34 17.53 -2.03
N GLY A 94 -25.37 18.28 -1.65
CA GLY A 94 -25.27 19.74 -1.50
C GLY A 94 -24.29 20.15 -0.39
N ASP A 95 -24.31 19.45 0.74
CA ASP A 95 -23.45 19.73 1.89
C ASP A 95 -21.95 19.54 1.55
N ILE A 96 -21.61 18.49 0.81
CA ILE A 96 -20.22 18.11 0.51
C ILE A 96 -19.69 18.70 -0.80
N PHE A 97 -20.56 19.13 -1.72
CA PHE A 97 -20.14 19.62 -3.03
C PHE A 97 -19.11 20.76 -3.01
N PRO A 98 -19.13 21.73 -2.08
CA PRO A 98 -18.07 22.74 -2.00
C PRO A 98 -16.67 22.15 -1.81
N VAL A 99 -16.57 21.00 -1.16
CA VAL A 99 -15.31 20.26 -0.94
C VAL A 99 -14.86 19.63 -2.26
N LEU A 100 -15.76 18.97 -3.00
CA LEU A 100 -15.47 18.41 -4.32
C LEU A 100 -15.06 19.50 -5.32
N LYS A 101 -15.79 20.63 -5.33
CA LYS A 101 -15.48 21.77 -6.19
C LYS A 101 -14.06 22.29 -5.94
N LYS A 102 -13.67 22.42 -4.66
CA LYS A 102 -12.32 22.84 -4.28
C LYS A 102 -11.26 21.81 -4.69
N ALA A 103 -11.55 20.52 -4.52
CA ALA A 103 -10.68 19.44 -4.97
C ALA A 103 -10.46 19.48 -6.49
N MET A 104 -11.51 19.74 -7.27
CA MET A 104 -11.42 19.94 -8.71
C MET A 104 -10.57 21.17 -9.07
N ASP A 105 -10.80 22.31 -8.41
CA ASP A 105 -10.04 23.54 -8.68
C ASP A 105 -8.55 23.37 -8.38
N GLY A 106 -8.23 22.75 -7.24
CA GLY A 106 -6.85 22.45 -6.85
C GLY A 106 -6.14 21.50 -7.78
N ALA A 107 -6.81 20.41 -8.17
CA ALA A 107 -6.28 19.45 -9.13
C ALA A 107 -6.00 20.12 -10.49
N ILE A 108 -6.99 20.82 -11.06
CA ILE A 108 -6.88 21.48 -12.36
C ILE A 108 -5.79 22.55 -12.36
N LYS A 109 -5.69 23.33 -11.28
CA LYS A 109 -4.71 24.42 -11.17
C LYS A 109 -3.26 23.90 -11.06
N ASN A 110 -3.05 22.87 -10.23
CA ASN A 110 -1.70 22.53 -9.77
C ASN A 110 -1.14 21.23 -10.36
N HIS A 111 -1.99 20.30 -10.80
CA HIS A 111 -1.59 18.92 -11.06
C HIS A 111 -2.08 18.35 -12.40
N VAL A 112 -2.96 19.04 -13.14
CA VAL A 112 -3.46 18.54 -14.44
C VAL A 112 -2.55 18.95 -15.59
N ASP A 113 -2.13 17.99 -16.42
CA ASP A 113 -1.31 18.25 -17.62
C ASP A 113 -2.16 18.59 -18.87
N GLU A 114 -1.49 18.83 -20.00
CA GLU A 114 -2.13 19.16 -21.28
C GLU A 114 -3.08 18.06 -21.80
N TYR A 115 -2.82 16.80 -21.44
CA TYR A 115 -3.62 15.63 -21.80
C TYR A 115 -4.84 15.45 -20.87
N GLY A 116 -4.94 16.26 -19.82
CA GLY A 116 -5.98 16.18 -18.80
C GLY A 116 -5.62 15.25 -17.63
N PHE A 117 -4.46 14.59 -17.67
CA PHE A 117 -4.04 13.62 -16.65
C PHE A 117 -3.65 14.31 -15.35
N LEU A 118 -3.94 13.64 -14.23
CA LEU A 118 -3.52 14.07 -12.90
C LEU A 118 -2.07 13.62 -12.67
N THR A 119 -1.16 14.58 -12.57
CA THR A 119 0.26 14.35 -12.35
C THR A 119 0.60 14.26 -10.86
N HIS A 120 1.65 13.49 -10.56
CA HIS A 120 2.13 13.28 -9.19
C HIS A 120 3.64 12.99 -9.16
N ALA A 121 4.22 12.94 -7.97
CA ALA A 121 5.57 12.44 -7.75
C ALA A 121 5.58 10.91 -7.51
N ASP A 122 6.74 10.28 -7.67
CA ASP A 122 6.90 8.83 -7.61
C ASP A 122 6.29 8.17 -6.35
N ALA A 123 6.46 8.79 -5.18
CA ALA A 123 6.00 8.27 -3.88
C ALA A 123 4.69 8.93 -3.38
N GLU A 124 3.80 9.36 -4.29
CA GLU A 124 2.47 9.90 -3.94
C GLU A 124 1.31 8.91 -4.22
N THR A 125 1.62 7.69 -4.65
CA THR A 125 0.63 6.61 -4.84
C THR A 125 0.55 5.73 -3.59
N TRP A 126 -0.27 4.67 -3.58
CA TRP A 126 -0.25 3.70 -2.48
C TRP A 126 1.05 2.88 -2.39
N MET A 127 1.87 2.90 -3.44
CA MET A 127 3.20 2.29 -3.45
C MET A 127 4.27 3.32 -3.06
N ASP A 128 4.27 3.76 -1.80
CA ASP A 128 4.95 4.99 -1.32
C ASP A 128 6.19 4.76 -0.43
N ALA A 129 6.78 3.56 -0.43
CA ALA A 129 8.04 3.30 0.27
C ALA A 129 9.21 4.14 -0.28
N VAL A 130 9.91 4.87 0.60
CA VAL A 130 11.04 5.75 0.28
C VAL A 130 12.27 5.39 1.13
N GLY A 131 13.38 5.07 0.47
CA GLY A 131 14.68 4.88 1.10
C GLY A 131 15.54 6.15 1.06
N SER A 132 16.76 6.06 1.61
CA SER A 132 17.71 7.18 1.64
C SER A 132 18.11 7.74 0.26
N ALA A 133 17.94 6.94 -0.80
CA ALA A 133 18.26 7.31 -2.18
C ALA A 133 17.03 7.76 -2.99
N GLY A 134 15.82 7.71 -2.42
CA GLY A 134 14.56 7.98 -3.11
C GLY A 134 13.56 6.82 -3.04
N PRO A 135 12.50 6.86 -3.86
CA PRO A 135 11.44 5.85 -3.87
C PRO A 135 11.96 4.46 -4.25
N TRP A 136 11.48 3.42 -3.57
CA TRP A 136 11.82 2.02 -3.89
C TRP A 136 11.02 1.47 -5.07
N SER A 137 9.84 2.02 -5.30
CA SER A 137 8.96 1.70 -6.41
C SER A 137 8.55 3.02 -7.09
N PRO A 138 9.45 3.66 -7.87
CA PRO A 138 9.08 4.85 -8.63
C PRO A 138 7.97 4.51 -9.63
N ARG A 139 6.99 5.41 -9.77
CA ARG A 139 5.78 5.20 -10.58
C ARG A 139 5.54 6.32 -11.58
N GLY A 140 6.63 6.96 -12.01
CA GLY A 140 6.61 8.05 -12.95
C GLY A 140 5.77 9.21 -12.42
N ASN A 141 5.08 9.89 -13.32
CA ASN A 141 4.22 11.02 -12.93
C ASN A 141 2.73 10.80 -13.19
N ARG A 142 2.35 9.67 -13.81
CA ARG A 142 0.96 9.34 -14.14
C ARG A 142 0.76 7.83 -14.01
N ALA A 143 0.43 7.40 -12.80
CA ALA A 143 0.07 6.03 -12.46
C ALA A 143 -1.33 5.68 -12.96
N VAL A 144 -1.52 4.44 -13.42
CA VAL A 144 -2.75 3.97 -14.07
C VAL A 144 -3.97 4.11 -13.18
N GLU A 145 -3.88 3.71 -11.92
CA GLU A 145 -5.01 3.79 -10.99
C GLU A 145 -5.30 5.22 -10.54
N VAL A 146 -4.27 6.07 -10.42
CA VAL A 146 -4.48 7.51 -10.17
C VAL A 146 -5.32 8.13 -11.30
N GLN A 147 -5.06 7.76 -12.55
CA GLN A 147 -5.86 8.29 -13.67
C GLN A 147 -7.29 7.75 -13.67
N LEU A 148 -7.47 6.46 -13.36
CA LEU A 148 -8.78 5.85 -13.29
C LEU A 148 -9.62 6.46 -12.16
N LEU A 149 -9.02 6.70 -11.00
CA LEU A 149 -9.64 7.38 -9.88
C LEU A 149 -9.96 8.84 -10.22
N TRP A 150 -9.04 9.54 -10.89
CA TRP A 150 -9.26 10.91 -11.35
C TRP A 150 -10.42 11.01 -12.34
N MET A 151 -10.54 10.08 -13.29
CA MET A 151 -11.69 10.03 -14.19
C MET A 151 -13.02 9.89 -13.44
N GLU A 152 -13.06 9.04 -12.41
CA GLU A 152 -14.26 8.89 -11.59
C GLU A 152 -14.53 10.14 -10.74
N GLN A 153 -13.51 10.80 -10.18
CA GLN A 153 -13.68 12.08 -9.51
C GLN A 153 -14.26 13.15 -10.44
N VAL A 154 -13.76 13.28 -11.68
CA VAL A 154 -14.27 14.22 -12.68
C VAL A 154 -15.72 13.90 -13.02
N ARG A 155 -16.05 12.62 -13.25
CA ARG A 155 -17.42 12.15 -13.54
C ARG A 155 -18.38 12.51 -12.41
N ILE A 156 -18.05 12.13 -11.17
CA ILE A 156 -18.89 12.35 -9.98
C ILE A 156 -19.12 13.85 -9.78
N SER A 157 -18.04 14.64 -9.84
CA SER A 157 -18.10 16.09 -9.67
C SER A 157 -18.98 16.73 -10.76
N ARG A 158 -18.83 16.31 -12.03
CA ARG A 158 -19.68 16.75 -13.15
C ARG A 158 -21.16 16.44 -12.91
N GLU A 159 -21.47 15.20 -12.53
CA GLU A 159 -22.85 14.76 -12.33
C GLU A 159 -23.52 15.51 -11.17
N TRP A 160 -22.78 15.76 -10.09
CA TRP A 160 -23.30 16.51 -8.95
C TRP A 160 -23.39 18.01 -9.23
N ALA A 161 -22.46 18.58 -9.99
CA ALA A 161 -22.58 19.95 -10.49
C ALA A 161 -23.86 20.13 -11.31
N ALA A 162 -24.12 19.23 -12.27
CA ALA A 162 -25.32 19.25 -13.07
C ALA A 162 -26.59 19.10 -12.21
N ARG A 163 -26.58 18.15 -11.25
CA ARG A 163 -27.71 17.93 -10.32
C ARG A 163 -28.03 19.16 -9.47
N LEU A 164 -27.00 19.91 -9.06
CA LEU A 164 -27.14 21.13 -8.26
C LEU A 164 -27.38 22.40 -9.11
N GLY A 165 -27.45 22.28 -10.44
CA GLY A 165 -27.71 23.39 -11.36
C GLY A 165 -26.48 24.20 -11.77
N TYR A 166 -25.26 23.76 -11.42
CA TYR A 166 -24.00 24.38 -11.84
C TYR A 166 -23.58 23.90 -13.24
N THR A 167 -24.39 24.20 -14.26
CA THR A 167 -24.22 23.68 -15.63
C THR A 167 -22.89 24.07 -16.27
N GLY A 168 -22.39 25.30 -16.05
CA GLY A 168 -21.09 25.72 -16.59
C GLY A 168 -19.93 24.85 -16.12
N TRP A 169 -19.87 24.53 -14.82
CA TRP A 169 -18.85 23.62 -14.29
C TRP A 169 -19.03 22.19 -14.80
N ALA A 170 -20.27 21.73 -14.95
CA ALA A 170 -20.56 20.42 -15.52
C ALA A 170 -20.07 20.30 -16.96
N ASP A 171 -20.28 21.33 -17.80
CA ASP A 171 -19.85 21.34 -19.19
C ASP A 171 -18.31 21.36 -19.32
N ASP A 172 -17.63 22.21 -18.54
CA ASP A 172 -16.17 22.26 -18.50
C ASP A 172 -15.56 20.91 -18.09
N TRP A 173 -16.12 20.28 -17.06
CA TRP A 173 -15.66 18.98 -16.59
C TRP A 173 -16.05 17.84 -17.54
N ALA A 174 -17.11 17.97 -18.33
CA ALA A 174 -17.43 17.02 -19.40
C ALA A 174 -16.37 17.04 -20.52
N LEU A 175 -15.85 18.21 -20.87
CA LEU A 175 -14.75 18.34 -21.84
C LEU A 175 -13.46 17.72 -21.31
N LEU A 176 -13.16 17.93 -20.03
CA LEU A 176 -12.01 17.31 -19.35
C LEU A 176 -12.16 15.78 -19.31
N GLU A 177 -13.33 15.26 -18.92
CA GLU A 177 -13.62 13.82 -18.89
C GLU A 177 -13.38 13.17 -20.27
N ARG A 178 -13.87 13.82 -21.34
CA ARG A 178 -13.67 13.33 -22.72
C ARG A 178 -12.18 13.26 -23.08
N ARG A 179 -11.45 14.36 -22.85
CA ARG A 179 -10.01 14.43 -23.13
C ARG A 179 -9.23 13.34 -22.40
N LEU A 180 -9.53 13.16 -21.11
CA LEU A 180 -8.96 12.13 -20.25
C LEU A 180 -9.18 10.72 -20.81
N ARG A 181 -10.42 10.37 -21.15
CA ARG A 181 -10.78 9.04 -21.68
C ARG A 181 -10.11 8.75 -23.02
N ASP A 182 -10.10 9.71 -23.93
CA ASP A 182 -9.48 9.58 -25.25
C ASP A 182 -7.96 9.40 -25.13
N ASN A 183 -7.31 10.20 -24.29
CA ASN A 183 -5.86 10.10 -24.08
C ASN A 183 -5.49 8.82 -23.31
N PHE A 184 -6.26 8.37 -22.32
CA PHE A 184 -5.94 7.13 -21.62
C PHE A 184 -5.87 5.94 -22.56
N THR A 185 -6.87 5.80 -23.44
CA THR A 185 -6.92 4.73 -24.44
C THR A 185 -5.75 4.80 -25.43
N ARG A 186 -5.23 6.01 -25.70
CA ARG A 186 -4.09 6.26 -26.58
C ARG A 186 -2.75 5.93 -25.91
N PHE A 187 -2.55 6.35 -24.67
CA PHE A 187 -1.24 6.32 -24.00
C PHE A 187 -1.00 5.07 -23.17
N TYR A 188 -2.01 4.47 -22.53
CA TYR A 188 -1.77 3.40 -21.55
C TYR A 188 -1.72 1.98 -22.13
N TRP A 189 -2.22 1.77 -23.36
CA TRP A 189 -2.23 0.45 -23.98
C TRP A 189 -0.92 0.20 -24.77
N ASP A 190 -0.06 -0.70 -24.27
CA ASP A 190 1.08 -1.18 -25.02
C ASP A 190 0.59 -2.11 -26.14
N ARG A 191 0.63 -1.62 -27.38
CA ARG A 191 0.19 -2.37 -28.56
C ARG A 191 1.08 -3.59 -28.87
N LEU A 192 2.36 -3.54 -28.51
CA LEU A 192 3.32 -4.61 -28.78
C LEU A 192 3.17 -5.74 -27.76
N ARG A 193 3.11 -5.39 -26.47
CA ARG A 193 2.93 -6.37 -25.37
C ARG A 193 1.48 -6.79 -25.16
N LYS A 194 0.53 -6.03 -25.72
CA LYS A 194 -0.92 -6.22 -25.55
C LYS A 194 -1.35 -6.19 -24.08
N HIS A 195 -0.81 -5.24 -23.32
CA HIS A 195 -1.17 -5.03 -21.93
C HIS A 195 -1.43 -3.56 -21.61
N LEU A 196 -1.97 -3.32 -20.42
CA LEU A 196 -2.14 -1.99 -19.86
C LEU A 196 -0.94 -1.69 -18.96
N THR A 197 -0.19 -0.63 -19.29
CA THR A 197 1.00 -0.24 -18.50
C THR A 197 0.61 0.24 -17.10
N ASP A 198 1.50 0.02 -16.12
CA ASP A 198 1.29 0.47 -14.73
C ASP A 198 1.34 2.00 -14.58
N HIS A 199 2.22 2.66 -15.34
CA HIS A 199 2.34 4.11 -15.34
C HIS A 199 3.01 4.65 -16.60
N LEU A 200 2.87 5.97 -16.81
CA LEU A 200 3.66 6.72 -17.77
C LEU A 200 4.81 7.43 -17.07
N ASN A 201 5.96 7.44 -17.70
CA ASN A 201 7.09 8.28 -17.32
C ASN A 201 6.85 9.75 -17.72
N PRO A 202 7.62 10.72 -17.17
CA PRO A 202 7.48 12.13 -17.54
C PRO A 202 7.64 12.41 -19.05
N ASP A 203 8.41 11.59 -19.76
CA ASP A 203 8.62 11.67 -21.21
C ASP A 203 7.57 10.91 -22.04
N ASN A 204 6.47 10.48 -21.40
CA ASN A 204 5.40 9.64 -21.97
C ASN A 204 5.82 8.21 -22.36
N THR A 205 7.02 7.75 -21.99
CA THR A 205 7.38 6.34 -22.19
C THR A 205 6.60 5.44 -21.23
N LEU A 206 6.29 4.23 -21.68
CA LEU A 206 5.54 3.24 -20.91
C LEU A 206 6.45 2.56 -19.90
N ASP A 207 5.92 2.33 -18.71
CA ASP A 207 6.51 1.35 -17.79
C ASP A 207 6.50 -0.05 -18.41
N LYS A 208 7.50 -0.85 -18.03
CA LYS A 208 7.69 -2.23 -18.48
C LYS A 208 7.42 -3.26 -17.39
N GLN A 209 7.25 -2.82 -16.14
CA GLN A 209 6.98 -3.74 -15.04
C GLN A 209 5.53 -4.22 -15.11
N ILE A 210 5.30 -5.42 -14.57
CA ILE A 210 3.96 -5.98 -14.45
C ILE A 210 3.56 -5.84 -12.97
N ARG A 211 2.56 -5.02 -12.72
CA ARG A 211 2.05 -4.63 -11.39
C ARG A 211 0.52 -4.74 -11.35
N PRO A 212 -0.09 -4.87 -10.16
CA PRO A 212 -1.50 -5.21 -10.05
C PRO A 212 -2.46 -4.04 -10.32
N ASN A 213 -1.97 -2.81 -10.43
CA ASN A 213 -2.81 -1.61 -10.47
C ASN A 213 -3.71 -1.52 -11.72
N SER A 214 -3.36 -2.23 -12.79
CA SER A 214 -4.21 -2.36 -13.98
C SER A 214 -5.57 -3.01 -13.69
N VAL A 215 -5.71 -3.73 -12.55
CA VAL A 215 -6.99 -4.30 -12.09
C VAL A 215 -8.07 -3.22 -11.95
N PHE A 216 -7.67 -2.01 -11.58
CA PHE A 216 -8.60 -0.90 -11.38
C PHE A 216 -9.28 -0.46 -12.68
N ALA A 217 -8.69 -0.74 -13.85
CA ALA A 217 -9.33 -0.48 -15.15
C ALA A 217 -10.55 -1.39 -15.38
N LEU A 218 -10.64 -2.50 -14.63
CA LEU A 218 -11.73 -3.46 -14.69
C LEU A 218 -12.82 -3.18 -13.64
N THR A 219 -12.48 -2.51 -12.54
CA THR A 219 -13.34 -2.39 -11.35
C THR A 219 -13.81 -0.98 -11.03
N LEU A 220 -13.05 0.07 -11.37
CA LEU A 220 -13.42 1.46 -11.07
C LEU A 220 -14.34 2.11 -12.11
N PRO A 221 -14.07 2.03 -13.42
CA PRO A 221 -14.80 2.84 -14.38
C PRO A 221 -16.31 2.56 -14.37
N HIS A 222 -17.12 3.61 -14.19
CA HIS A 222 -18.58 3.47 -14.30
C HIS A 222 -19.01 2.97 -15.69
N LYS A 223 -18.22 3.31 -16.71
CA LYS A 223 -18.34 2.78 -18.09
C LYS A 223 -17.00 2.16 -18.52
N PRO A 224 -17.00 0.95 -19.11
CA PRO A 224 -15.77 0.29 -19.55
C PRO A 224 -14.92 1.19 -20.47
N LEU A 225 -13.62 1.29 -20.14
CA LEU A 225 -12.62 2.00 -20.96
C LEU A 225 -11.96 1.09 -22.00
N LEU A 226 -11.97 -0.21 -21.73
CA LEU A 226 -11.34 -1.23 -22.54
C LEU A 226 -12.42 -2.11 -23.16
N ASP A 227 -12.21 -2.52 -24.41
CA ASP A 227 -13.02 -3.56 -25.04
C ASP A 227 -12.85 -4.92 -24.33
N SER A 228 -13.73 -5.86 -24.65
CA SER A 228 -13.76 -7.20 -24.04
C SER A 228 -12.40 -7.90 -24.11
N LEU A 229 -11.73 -7.91 -25.27
CA LEU A 229 -10.45 -8.58 -25.46
C LEU A 229 -9.35 -7.96 -24.59
N ARG A 230 -9.30 -6.64 -24.51
CA ARG A 230 -8.32 -5.93 -23.66
C ARG A 230 -8.60 -6.17 -22.18
N ARG A 231 -9.86 -6.20 -21.75
CA ARG A 231 -10.24 -6.54 -20.36
C ARG A 231 -9.79 -7.95 -19.99
N GLN A 232 -10.03 -8.93 -20.87
CA GLN A 232 -9.59 -10.30 -20.66
C GLN A 232 -8.06 -10.43 -20.62
N ALA A 233 -7.34 -9.67 -21.44
CA ALA A 233 -5.88 -9.64 -21.43
C ALA A 233 -5.33 -9.11 -20.09
N VAL A 234 -5.87 -7.99 -19.60
CA VAL A 234 -5.51 -7.43 -18.28
C VAL A 234 -5.80 -8.42 -17.16
N LEU A 235 -7.01 -9.00 -17.13
CA LEU A 235 -7.38 -9.98 -16.11
C LEU A 235 -6.47 -11.22 -16.14
N ARG A 236 -6.18 -11.74 -17.33
CA ARG A 236 -5.28 -12.89 -17.51
C ARG A 236 -3.89 -12.58 -16.97
N GLU A 237 -3.31 -11.43 -17.30
CA GLU A 237 -1.97 -11.03 -16.83
C GLU A 237 -1.91 -10.95 -15.30
N ILE A 238 -2.89 -10.29 -14.67
CA ILE A 238 -2.95 -10.19 -13.19
C ILE A 238 -3.08 -11.56 -12.54
N VAL A 239 -3.97 -12.42 -13.07
CA VAL A 239 -4.22 -13.73 -12.47
C VAL A 239 -3.03 -14.67 -12.64
N THR A 240 -2.41 -14.73 -13.83
CA THR A 240 -1.36 -15.71 -14.12
C THR A 240 0.04 -15.25 -13.71
N GLN A 241 0.28 -13.94 -13.56
CA GLN A 241 1.62 -13.41 -13.23
C GLN A 241 1.73 -12.82 -11.82
N LEU A 242 0.63 -12.35 -11.23
CA LEU A 242 0.65 -11.63 -9.94
C LEU A 242 -0.14 -12.33 -8.83
N THR A 243 -1.17 -13.11 -9.16
CA THR A 243 -2.04 -13.72 -8.15
C THR A 243 -1.50 -15.09 -7.77
N PHE A 244 -0.89 -15.20 -6.60
CA PHE A 244 -0.53 -16.46 -5.95
C PHE A 244 -1.77 -17.07 -5.26
N PRO A 245 -1.74 -18.36 -4.89
CA PRO A 245 -2.86 -19.00 -4.18
C PRO A 245 -3.30 -18.28 -2.89
N TRP A 246 -2.39 -17.54 -2.24
CA TRP A 246 -2.63 -16.80 -1.00
C TRP A 246 -2.82 -15.29 -1.16
N GLY A 247 -2.67 -14.74 -2.37
CA GLY A 247 -2.95 -13.34 -2.63
C GLY A 247 -2.17 -12.73 -3.79
N VAL A 248 -2.40 -11.44 -4.00
CA VAL A 248 -1.89 -10.69 -5.15
C VAL A 248 -0.58 -9.98 -4.81
N ALA A 249 0.49 -10.33 -5.54
CA ALA A 249 1.80 -9.70 -5.44
C ALA A 249 1.83 -8.30 -6.07
N SER A 250 2.64 -7.44 -5.48
CA SER A 250 2.86 -6.05 -5.92
C SER A 250 3.73 -5.92 -7.19
N LEU A 251 4.47 -6.97 -7.56
CA LEU A 251 5.34 -7.03 -8.73
C LEU A 251 5.47 -8.47 -9.23
N ALA A 252 5.53 -8.66 -10.55
CA ALA A 252 5.70 -10.00 -11.14
C ALA A 252 7.07 -10.60 -10.81
N GLN A 253 7.09 -11.91 -10.52
CA GLN A 253 8.29 -12.60 -10.01
C GLN A 253 9.43 -12.76 -11.02
N GLN A 254 9.21 -12.44 -12.29
CA GLN A 254 10.25 -12.41 -13.33
C GLN A 254 10.99 -11.07 -13.38
N ASP A 255 10.51 -10.06 -12.64
CA ASP A 255 11.15 -8.74 -12.62
C ASP A 255 12.48 -8.80 -11.85
N PRO A 256 13.57 -8.18 -12.35
CA PRO A 256 14.85 -8.12 -11.66
C PRO A 256 14.81 -7.52 -10.25
N ASN A 257 13.81 -6.69 -9.96
CA ASN A 257 13.58 -6.03 -8.69
C ASN A 257 12.57 -6.80 -7.80
N PHE A 258 12.25 -8.05 -8.11
CA PHE A 258 11.31 -8.84 -7.31
C PHE A 258 11.92 -9.31 -5.98
N HIS A 259 11.25 -8.97 -4.88
CA HIS A 259 11.61 -9.28 -3.50
C HIS A 259 10.52 -10.17 -2.87
N PRO A 260 10.73 -11.49 -2.80
CA PRO A 260 9.71 -12.42 -2.31
C PRO A 260 9.52 -12.42 -0.79
N TYR A 261 10.47 -11.87 -0.02
CA TYR A 261 10.50 -11.92 1.43
C TYR A 261 10.52 -10.51 2.00
N HIS A 262 9.80 -10.24 3.08
CA HIS A 262 9.76 -8.87 3.62
C HIS A 262 11.06 -8.56 4.38
N HIS A 263 11.53 -9.50 5.19
CA HIS A 263 12.79 -9.39 5.91
C HIS A 263 13.78 -10.43 5.40
N TYR A 264 14.80 -10.01 4.65
CA TYR A 264 15.81 -10.91 4.08
C TYR A 264 17.23 -10.32 4.19
N PRO A 265 17.74 -10.11 5.41
CA PRO A 265 19.13 -9.69 5.59
C PRO A 265 20.11 -10.78 5.14
N PRO A 266 21.31 -10.42 4.67
CA PRO A 266 21.84 -9.07 4.45
C PRO A 266 21.55 -8.51 3.04
N TYR A 267 20.61 -9.10 2.31
CA TYR A 267 20.42 -8.85 0.87
C TYR A 267 19.78 -7.49 0.60
N TYR A 268 18.74 -7.14 1.35
CA TYR A 268 18.01 -5.88 1.21
C TYR A 268 17.28 -5.49 2.50
N VAL A 269 16.90 -4.21 2.58
CA VAL A 269 16.09 -3.66 3.67
C VAL A 269 14.59 -3.91 3.43
N PRO A 270 13.75 -3.95 4.47
CA PRO A 270 12.32 -4.26 4.31
C PRO A 270 11.57 -3.36 3.32
N ASP A 271 11.84 -2.05 3.36
CA ASP A 271 11.23 -1.07 2.45
C ASP A 271 11.47 -1.36 0.96
N ALA A 272 12.59 -2.02 0.62
CA ALA A 272 12.88 -2.41 -0.75
C ALA A 272 11.88 -3.46 -1.27
N ALA A 273 11.39 -4.33 -0.38
CA ALA A 273 10.42 -5.37 -0.71
C ALA A 273 8.96 -4.91 -0.65
N TYR A 274 8.68 -3.88 0.16
CA TYR A 274 7.33 -3.45 0.56
C TYR A 274 6.34 -3.35 -0.61
N HIS A 275 6.74 -2.81 -1.77
CA HIS A 275 5.93 -2.77 -3.00
C HIS A 275 6.63 -3.39 -4.22
N ASN A 276 7.62 -4.25 -4.03
CA ASN A 276 8.37 -4.88 -5.12
C ASN A 276 8.35 -6.40 -5.03
N GLY A 277 7.23 -6.99 -4.63
CA GLY A 277 7.04 -8.44 -4.71
C GLY A 277 6.13 -9.00 -3.64
N LEU A 278 6.06 -8.37 -2.46
CA LEU A 278 5.16 -8.81 -1.40
C LEU A 278 3.71 -8.82 -1.85
N VAL A 279 2.96 -9.77 -1.28
CA VAL A 279 1.53 -9.91 -1.48
C VAL A 279 0.80 -8.94 -0.57
N TRP A 280 -0.03 -8.09 -1.16
CA TRP A 280 -0.87 -7.13 -0.44
C TRP A 280 -2.30 -7.65 -0.36
N THR A 281 -2.76 -7.96 0.85
CA THR A 281 -4.00 -8.71 1.05
C THR A 281 -5.24 -7.98 0.52
N TRP A 282 -5.28 -6.64 0.61
CA TRP A 282 -6.42 -5.85 0.12
C TRP A 282 -6.63 -5.96 -1.40
N LEU A 283 -5.58 -6.24 -2.18
CA LEU A 283 -5.69 -6.43 -3.64
C LEU A 283 -6.49 -7.67 -4.03
N ASN A 284 -6.70 -8.62 -3.10
CA ASN A 284 -7.63 -9.71 -3.30
C ASN A 284 -9.04 -9.18 -3.62
N GLY A 285 -9.42 -8.05 -3.01
CA GLY A 285 -10.68 -7.34 -3.22
C GLY A 285 -11.01 -7.05 -4.69
N PRO A 286 -10.26 -6.14 -5.35
CA PRO A 286 -10.49 -5.82 -6.75
C PRO A 286 -10.24 -7.00 -7.69
N VAL A 287 -9.29 -7.89 -7.40
CA VAL A 287 -9.05 -9.08 -8.23
C VAL A 287 -10.24 -10.04 -8.17
N VAL A 288 -10.83 -10.29 -7.00
CA VAL A 288 -12.06 -11.08 -6.86
C VAL A 288 -13.21 -10.42 -7.63
N SER A 289 -13.43 -9.11 -7.45
CA SER A 289 -14.49 -8.39 -8.17
C SER A 289 -14.34 -8.47 -9.69
N ALA A 290 -13.09 -8.44 -10.20
CA ALA A 290 -12.80 -8.56 -11.62
C ALA A 290 -12.90 -10.01 -12.12
N LEU A 291 -12.46 -11.00 -11.33
CA LEU A 291 -12.36 -12.40 -11.76
C LEU A 291 -13.69 -13.16 -11.65
N LEU A 292 -14.49 -12.86 -10.62
CA LEU A 292 -15.70 -13.61 -10.28
C LEU A 292 -16.69 -13.77 -11.46
N PRO A 293 -16.96 -12.74 -12.30
CA PRO A 293 -17.85 -12.89 -13.47
C PRO A 293 -17.31 -13.79 -14.59
N HIS A 294 -16.00 -14.05 -14.60
CA HIS A 294 -15.31 -14.77 -15.67
C HIS A 294 -14.84 -16.17 -15.24
N ASN A 295 -14.50 -16.34 -13.95
CA ASN A 295 -14.10 -17.63 -13.39
C ASN A 295 -14.48 -17.68 -11.88
N PRO A 296 -15.75 -18.01 -11.57
CA PRO A 296 -16.25 -18.03 -10.20
C PRO A 296 -15.47 -18.96 -9.27
N GLU A 297 -15.08 -20.14 -9.77
CA GLU A 297 -14.36 -21.14 -8.98
C GLU A 297 -12.96 -20.67 -8.59
N LEU A 298 -12.23 -20.08 -9.54
CA LEU A 298 -10.90 -19.55 -9.25
C LEU A 298 -10.96 -18.36 -8.28
N ALA A 299 -11.90 -17.44 -8.48
CA ALA A 299 -12.13 -16.33 -7.54
C ALA A 299 -12.49 -16.84 -6.14
N PHE A 300 -13.32 -17.88 -6.05
CA PHE A 300 -13.71 -18.45 -4.77
C PHE A 300 -12.56 -19.13 -4.04
N ARG A 301 -11.61 -19.76 -4.74
CA ARG A 301 -10.38 -20.28 -4.10
C ARG A 301 -9.60 -19.20 -3.37
N LEU A 302 -9.50 -17.99 -3.94
CA LEU A 302 -8.85 -16.86 -3.28
C LEU A 302 -9.64 -16.38 -2.05
N ILE A 303 -10.97 -16.38 -2.11
CA ILE A 303 -11.84 -16.07 -0.96
C ILE A 303 -11.70 -17.13 0.14
N GLN A 304 -11.63 -18.42 -0.22
CA GLN A 304 -11.44 -19.52 0.74
C GLN A 304 -10.11 -19.39 1.46
N GLU A 305 -9.03 -19.11 0.74
CA GLU A 305 -7.72 -18.90 1.35
C GLU A 305 -7.69 -17.64 2.22
N THR A 306 -8.32 -16.54 1.77
CA THR A 306 -8.48 -15.34 2.61
C THR A 306 -9.30 -15.65 3.87
N SER A 307 -10.32 -16.53 3.78
CA SER A 307 -11.13 -16.96 4.93
C SER A 307 -10.31 -17.81 5.91
N ARG A 308 -9.46 -18.71 5.40
CA ARG A 308 -8.51 -19.48 6.21
C ARG A 308 -7.57 -18.55 6.96
N GLN A 309 -6.95 -17.59 6.25
CA GLN A 309 -6.08 -16.59 6.88
C GLN A 309 -6.80 -15.81 7.99
N LEU A 310 -8.03 -15.36 7.73
CA LEU A 310 -8.84 -14.62 8.71
C LEU A 310 -9.15 -15.45 9.97
N LEU A 311 -9.39 -16.75 9.81
CA LEU A 311 -9.81 -17.65 10.90
C LEU A 311 -8.64 -18.29 11.65
N GLU A 312 -7.49 -18.47 11.01
CA GLU A 312 -6.42 -19.33 11.51
C GLU A 312 -5.07 -18.59 11.70
N GLU A 313 -4.86 -17.41 11.12
CA GLU A 313 -3.58 -16.71 11.15
C GLU A 313 -3.60 -15.45 12.05
N ASN A 314 -2.46 -15.14 12.67
CA ASN A 314 -2.22 -13.93 13.48
C ASN A 314 -3.36 -13.57 14.46
N ALA A 315 -4.05 -12.46 14.17
CA ALA A 315 -5.18 -11.95 14.94
C ALA A 315 -6.48 -12.48 14.34
N VAL A 316 -6.98 -13.59 14.90
CA VAL A 316 -8.24 -14.24 14.49
C VAL A 316 -9.37 -13.22 14.37
N GLY A 317 -10.09 -13.27 13.25
CA GLY A 317 -11.14 -12.32 12.90
C GLY A 317 -10.65 -11.09 12.15
N SER A 318 -9.37 -11.05 11.78
CA SER A 318 -8.75 -9.97 11.01
C SER A 318 -7.83 -10.51 9.93
N LEU A 319 -7.41 -9.64 9.01
CA LEU A 319 -6.40 -9.93 8.00
C LEU A 319 -5.14 -9.10 8.22
N ALA A 320 -3.99 -9.71 7.94
CA ALA A 320 -2.71 -9.02 7.91
C ALA A 320 -2.59 -8.14 6.67
N GLU A 321 -1.76 -7.11 6.77
CA GLU A 321 -1.43 -6.19 5.68
C GLU A 321 -0.74 -6.91 4.52
N LEU A 322 0.28 -7.72 4.84
CA LEU A 322 1.17 -8.33 3.86
C LEU A 322 1.36 -9.82 4.11
N THR A 323 1.67 -10.54 3.04
CA THR A 323 2.28 -11.87 3.10
C THR A 323 3.50 -11.94 2.17
N GLU A 324 4.43 -12.82 2.50
CA GLU A 324 5.56 -13.14 1.62
C GLU A 324 5.06 -13.80 0.33
N ALA A 325 5.73 -13.51 -0.78
CA ALA A 325 5.33 -14.00 -2.08
C ALA A 325 5.78 -15.45 -2.31
N TRP A 326 6.85 -15.90 -1.67
CA TRP A 326 7.31 -17.29 -1.69
C TRP A 326 7.33 -17.87 -0.28
N PRO A 327 7.00 -19.16 -0.10
CA PRO A 327 7.23 -19.82 1.17
C PRO A 327 8.74 -19.94 1.44
N ARG A 328 9.11 -19.98 2.72
CA ARG A 328 10.50 -20.22 3.14
C ARG A 328 10.80 -21.72 3.13
N LYS A 329 12.08 -22.07 2.99
CA LYS A 329 12.52 -23.47 2.97
C LYS A 329 12.03 -24.20 4.23
N GLY A 330 11.29 -25.30 4.05
CA GLY A 330 10.73 -26.11 5.13
C GLY A 330 9.44 -25.57 5.76
N ALA A 331 8.91 -24.43 5.29
CA ALA A 331 7.63 -23.90 5.73
C ALA A 331 6.47 -24.57 4.98
N THR A 332 5.34 -24.78 5.67
CA THR A 332 4.09 -25.31 5.11
C THR A 332 3.17 -24.22 4.55
N GLY A 333 3.53 -22.94 4.74
CA GLY A 333 2.78 -21.78 4.29
C GLY A 333 3.68 -20.55 4.14
N VAL A 334 3.08 -19.42 3.76
CA VAL A 334 3.78 -18.13 3.67
C VAL A 334 3.73 -17.38 4.98
N ARG A 335 4.78 -16.61 5.26
CA ARG A 335 4.85 -15.77 6.44
C ARG A 335 4.08 -14.47 6.21
N THR A 336 3.30 -14.05 7.21
CA THR A 336 2.62 -12.75 7.25
C THR A 336 3.55 -11.64 7.74
N SER A 337 3.28 -10.40 7.34
CA SER A 337 4.05 -9.23 7.76
C SER A 337 3.24 -7.93 7.74
N GLY A 338 3.85 -6.84 8.17
CA GLY A 338 3.18 -5.55 8.35
C GLY A 338 2.24 -5.54 9.55
N ALA A 339 1.18 -4.72 9.50
CA ALA A 339 0.11 -4.73 10.48
C ALA A 339 -0.60 -6.10 10.50
N ILE A 340 -0.75 -6.67 11.70
CA ILE A 340 -1.44 -7.96 11.89
C ILE A 340 -2.96 -7.85 11.70
N SER A 341 -3.50 -6.64 11.81
CA SER A 341 -4.89 -6.32 11.56
C SER A 341 -4.98 -5.06 10.72
N GLN A 342 -5.34 -5.19 9.44
CA GLN A 342 -5.30 -4.11 8.47
C GLN A 342 -6.70 -3.86 7.89
N ALA A 343 -7.18 -2.60 7.97
CA ALA A 343 -8.58 -2.27 7.80
C ALA A 343 -9.09 -2.49 6.37
N TRP A 344 -8.36 -2.01 5.39
CA TRP A 344 -8.67 -2.11 3.96
C TRP A 344 -8.68 -3.55 3.46
N SER A 345 -7.83 -4.44 3.98
CA SER A 345 -7.84 -5.88 3.67
C SER A 345 -9.10 -6.54 4.18
N LEU A 346 -9.44 -6.32 5.45
CA LEU A 346 -10.67 -6.88 6.02
C LEU A 346 -11.92 -6.29 5.36
N ALA A 347 -11.92 -4.98 5.08
CA ALA A 347 -13.02 -4.31 4.43
C ALA A 347 -13.24 -4.82 3.01
N GLU A 348 -12.19 -5.01 2.21
CA GLU A 348 -12.33 -5.56 0.86
C GLU A 348 -12.89 -6.99 0.88
N TYR A 349 -12.46 -7.83 1.83
CA TYR A 349 -13.04 -9.15 2.03
C TYR A 349 -14.54 -9.10 2.35
N LEU A 350 -14.96 -8.22 3.29
CA LEU A 350 -16.37 -8.01 3.61
C LEU A 350 -17.16 -7.46 2.41
N ARG A 351 -16.56 -6.54 1.65
CA ARG A 351 -17.15 -5.95 0.45
C ARG A 351 -17.38 -7.03 -0.61
N ASN A 352 -16.42 -7.93 -0.86
CA ASN A 352 -16.60 -9.00 -1.85
C ASN A 352 -17.78 -9.91 -1.50
N TRP A 353 -17.92 -10.33 -0.25
CA TRP A 353 -19.08 -11.14 0.15
C TRP A 353 -20.40 -10.45 -0.11
N GLN A 354 -20.46 -9.13 0.15
CA GLN A 354 -21.70 -8.36 0.11
C GLN A 354 -22.06 -7.87 -1.30
N GLU A 355 -21.10 -7.30 -2.02
CA GLU A 355 -21.31 -6.69 -3.34
C GLU A 355 -21.06 -7.66 -4.51
N ASP A 356 -20.23 -8.70 -4.34
CA ASP A 356 -19.82 -9.58 -5.43
C ASP A 356 -20.45 -10.98 -5.33
N ILE A 357 -20.28 -11.69 -4.20
CA ILE A 357 -20.84 -13.05 -4.02
C ILE A 357 -22.36 -13.00 -3.83
N LEU A 358 -22.83 -12.26 -2.82
CA LEU A 358 -24.26 -11.97 -2.67
C LEU A 358 -24.78 -11.11 -3.83
N GLY A 359 -23.90 -10.30 -4.42
CA GLY A 359 -24.26 -9.48 -5.57
C GLY A 359 -25.27 -8.38 -5.27
N LEU A 360 -25.44 -7.99 -4.00
CA LEU A 360 -26.38 -6.95 -3.60
C LEU A 360 -25.68 -5.60 -3.60
N ARG A 361 -26.06 -4.71 -4.51
CA ARG A 361 -25.49 -3.37 -4.63
C ARG A 361 -26.61 -2.32 -4.61
N PRO A 362 -26.85 -1.66 -3.48
CA PRO A 362 -27.85 -0.60 -3.41
C PRO A 362 -27.37 0.66 -4.12
N ASP A 363 -28.27 1.26 -4.89
CA ASP A 363 -28.13 2.60 -5.46
C ASP A 363 -29.42 3.39 -5.17
N LEU A 364 -29.60 3.68 -3.89
CA LEU A 364 -30.77 4.37 -3.36
C LEU A 364 -30.87 5.81 -3.86
N LEU A 365 -29.75 6.42 -4.26
CA LEU A 365 -29.73 7.73 -4.93
C LEU A 365 -30.57 7.71 -6.22
N HIS A 366 -30.49 6.61 -6.98
CA HIS A 366 -31.27 6.40 -8.21
C HIS A 366 -32.48 5.48 -8.01
N ARG A 367 -32.83 5.17 -6.75
CA ARG A 367 -33.90 4.23 -6.37
C ARG A 367 -33.76 2.86 -7.03
N ARG A 368 -32.54 2.33 -7.05
CA ARG A 368 -32.20 1.02 -7.65
C ARG A 368 -31.60 0.08 -6.63
N LEU A 369 -31.85 -1.21 -6.83
CA LEU A 369 -31.13 -2.28 -6.15
C LEU A 369 -30.69 -3.29 -7.21
N HIS A 370 -29.38 -3.40 -7.40
CA HIS A 370 -28.81 -4.43 -8.26
C HIS A 370 -28.70 -5.74 -7.49
N ILE A 371 -29.21 -6.81 -8.10
CA ILE A 371 -29.17 -8.17 -7.57
C ILE A 371 -28.41 -9.03 -8.59
N ARG A 372 -27.16 -9.31 -8.28
CA ARG A 372 -26.21 -9.96 -9.21
C ARG A 372 -25.40 -11.08 -8.55
N PRO A 373 -26.03 -12.05 -7.87
CA PRO A 373 -25.30 -13.09 -7.16
C PRO A 373 -24.47 -13.93 -8.13
N ILE A 374 -23.23 -14.21 -7.75
CA ILE A 374 -22.35 -15.14 -8.46
C ILE A 374 -21.85 -16.13 -7.42
N LEU A 375 -22.52 -17.27 -7.38
CA LEU A 375 -22.23 -18.32 -6.40
C LEU A 375 -21.32 -19.38 -7.04
N PRO A 376 -20.20 -19.75 -6.40
CA PRO A 376 -19.40 -20.89 -6.82
C PRO A 376 -20.20 -22.19 -6.63
N ALA A 377 -19.78 -23.27 -7.30
CA ALA A 377 -20.44 -24.57 -7.23
C ALA A 377 -20.55 -25.13 -5.80
N ALA A 378 -19.61 -24.77 -4.92
CA ALA A 378 -19.62 -25.14 -3.51
C ALA A 378 -20.71 -24.45 -2.68
N LEU A 379 -21.33 -23.37 -3.18
CA LEU A 379 -22.33 -22.56 -2.49
C LEU A 379 -23.63 -22.44 -3.30
N ASN A 380 -24.29 -23.56 -3.58
CA ASN A 380 -25.54 -23.58 -4.36
C ASN A 380 -26.78 -23.05 -3.62
N HIS A 381 -26.65 -22.79 -2.32
CA HIS A 381 -27.70 -22.29 -1.43
C HIS A 381 -27.10 -21.36 -0.38
N LEU A 382 -27.71 -20.20 -0.17
CA LEU A 382 -27.24 -19.22 0.80
C LEU A 382 -28.39 -18.46 1.43
N ARG A 383 -28.36 -18.31 2.75
CA ARG A 383 -29.25 -17.42 3.52
C ARG A 383 -28.47 -16.26 4.10
N PHE A 384 -29.04 -15.06 4.03
CA PHE A 384 -28.39 -13.85 4.51
C PHE A 384 -29.37 -12.89 5.17
N SER A 385 -28.81 -11.98 5.95
CA SER A 385 -29.49 -10.83 6.54
C SER A 385 -28.57 -9.63 6.42
N ARG A 386 -29.00 -8.60 5.67
CA ARG A 386 -28.17 -7.43 5.36
C ARG A 386 -28.96 -6.15 5.58
N ARG A 387 -28.30 -5.09 6.03
CA ARG A 387 -28.90 -3.76 6.05
C ARG A 387 -28.87 -3.12 4.66
N ILE A 388 -30.01 -2.62 4.20
CA ILE A 388 -30.15 -1.81 2.98
C ILE A 388 -30.89 -0.53 3.38
N GLY A 389 -30.21 0.61 3.28
CA GLY A 389 -30.70 1.86 3.86
C GLY A 389 -30.94 1.71 5.38
N ARG A 390 -32.18 1.91 5.82
CA ARG A 390 -32.60 1.76 7.23
C ARG A 390 -33.24 0.41 7.56
N ASP A 391 -33.49 -0.45 6.58
CA ASP A 391 -34.16 -1.73 6.76
C ASP A 391 -33.19 -2.92 6.73
N ILE A 392 -33.62 -4.05 7.26
CA ILE A 392 -32.91 -5.33 7.20
C ILE A 392 -33.59 -6.22 6.16
N LEU A 393 -32.89 -6.42 5.04
CA LEU A 393 -33.25 -7.35 3.99
C LEU A 393 -32.76 -8.76 4.37
N ARG A 394 -33.69 -9.68 4.57
CA ARG A 394 -33.43 -11.11 4.70
C ARG A 394 -33.66 -11.77 3.36
N GLY A 395 -32.76 -12.66 2.96
CA GLY A 395 -32.92 -13.37 1.70
C GLY A 395 -32.35 -14.77 1.71
N GLU A 396 -32.81 -15.52 0.72
CA GLU A 396 -32.37 -16.88 0.43
C GLU A 396 -32.20 -17.00 -1.07
N PHE A 397 -30.98 -17.33 -1.51
CA PHE A 397 -30.65 -17.57 -2.90
C PHE A 397 -30.32 -19.04 -3.08
N SER A 398 -30.79 -19.61 -4.19
CA SER A 398 -30.46 -20.97 -4.59
C SER A 398 -30.44 -21.08 -6.10
N HIS A 399 -29.58 -21.95 -6.62
CA HIS A 399 -29.51 -22.21 -8.05
C HIS A 399 -29.20 -23.67 -8.37
N THR A 400 -29.68 -24.13 -9.51
CA THR A 400 -29.42 -25.46 -10.07
C THR A 400 -29.11 -25.32 -11.55
N GLY A 401 -27.84 -25.09 -11.89
CA GLY A 401 -27.39 -24.92 -13.28
C GLY A 401 -28.05 -23.74 -14.00
N ASP A 402 -29.17 -24.02 -14.68
CA ASP A 402 -29.91 -23.08 -15.52
C ASP A 402 -31.10 -22.40 -14.82
N GLU A 403 -31.35 -22.71 -13.54
CA GLU A 403 -32.46 -22.17 -12.76
C GLU A 403 -31.99 -21.50 -11.47
N TRP A 404 -32.61 -20.36 -11.15
CA TRP A 404 -32.39 -19.57 -9.96
C TRP A 404 -33.71 -19.34 -9.22
N ARG A 405 -33.67 -19.47 -7.89
CA ARG A 405 -34.74 -19.09 -6.98
C ARG A 405 -34.19 -18.15 -5.92
N LEU A 406 -34.75 -16.96 -5.86
CA LEU A 406 -34.40 -15.95 -4.87
C LEU A 406 -35.66 -15.60 -4.08
N SER A 407 -35.55 -15.57 -2.76
CA SER A 407 -36.56 -14.97 -1.90
C SER A 407 -35.93 -13.84 -1.10
N LEU A 408 -36.67 -12.75 -0.97
CA LEU A 408 -36.26 -11.54 -0.27
C LEU A 408 -37.42 -11.06 0.59
N SER A 409 -37.13 -10.63 1.81
CA SER A 409 -38.11 -10.08 2.74
C SER A 409 -37.49 -8.95 3.57
N GLY A 410 -38.17 -7.81 3.62
CA GLY A 410 -37.83 -6.68 4.49
C GLY A 410 -38.66 -6.70 5.78
N LYS A 411 -38.18 -6.03 6.84
CA LYS A 411 -38.99 -5.82 8.06
C LYS A 411 -39.88 -4.59 7.94
N GLN A 412 -39.42 -3.59 7.19
CA GLN A 412 -40.16 -2.37 6.90
C GLN A 412 -40.51 -2.33 5.41
N GLN A 413 -41.40 -1.42 5.04
CA GLN A 413 -41.67 -1.16 3.64
C GLN A 413 -40.46 -0.44 3.06
N LEU A 414 -39.61 -1.16 2.33
CA LEU A 414 -38.57 -0.55 1.51
C LEU A 414 -39.23 0.49 0.59
N PRO A 415 -38.53 1.59 0.24
CA PRO A 415 -39.03 2.53 -0.73
C PRO A 415 -39.31 1.81 -2.06
N ASP A 416 -40.09 2.44 -2.94
CA ASP A 416 -40.23 1.92 -4.30
C ASP A 416 -38.86 1.93 -4.98
N LEU A 417 -38.42 0.74 -5.42
CA LEU A 417 -37.13 0.53 -6.05
C LEU A 417 -37.31 -0.12 -7.42
N THR A 418 -36.39 0.15 -8.33
CA THR A 418 -36.18 -0.64 -9.54
C THR A 418 -35.15 -1.71 -9.25
N ILE A 419 -35.51 -2.98 -9.48
CA ILE A 419 -34.61 -4.11 -9.35
C ILE A 419 -33.94 -4.36 -10.70
N GLU A 420 -32.62 -4.35 -10.71
CA GLU A 420 -31.81 -4.81 -11.83
C GLU A 420 -31.21 -6.18 -11.51
N LEU A 421 -31.80 -7.21 -12.09
CA LEU A 421 -31.42 -8.59 -11.88
C LEU A 421 -30.40 -9.02 -12.94
N ARG A 422 -29.31 -9.66 -12.53
CA ARG A 422 -28.37 -10.34 -13.43
C ARG A 422 -27.89 -11.65 -12.83
N LEU A 423 -28.22 -12.78 -13.45
CA LEU A 423 -27.97 -14.12 -12.90
C LEU A 423 -27.18 -14.99 -13.89
N PRO A 424 -26.10 -15.67 -13.47
CA PRO A 424 -25.34 -16.54 -14.36
C PRO A 424 -26.09 -17.86 -14.62
N VAL A 425 -26.18 -18.29 -15.88
CA VAL A 425 -26.76 -19.57 -16.30
C VAL A 425 -25.89 -20.20 -17.39
N GLY A 426 -25.17 -21.27 -17.03
CA GLY A 426 -24.16 -21.87 -17.90
C GLY A 426 -23.10 -20.84 -18.34
N ASP A 427 -23.03 -20.60 -19.65
CA ASP A 427 -22.12 -19.64 -20.30
C ASP A 427 -22.72 -18.25 -20.53
N SER A 428 -23.91 -18.00 -20.00
CA SER A 428 -24.73 -16.82 -20.30
C SER A 428 -25.23 -16.15 -19.02
N TRP A 429 -25.86 -14.99 -19.17
CA TRP A 429 -26.51 -14.23 -18.11
C TRP A 429 -27.98 -14.03 -18.42
N ILE A 430 -28.84 -14.27 -17.43
CA ILE A 430 -30.22 -13.76 -17.43
C ILE A 430 -30.19 -12.34 -16.88
N GLU A 431 -30.71 -11.38 -17.64
CA GLU A 431 -30.92 -10.01 -17.18
C GLU A 431 -32.40 -9.65 -17.22
N ALA A 432 -32.88 -8.97 -16.20
CA ALA A 432 -34.25 -8.46 -16.14
C ALA A 432 -34.31 -7.19 -15.28
N GLU A 433 -35.27 -6.32 -15.59
CA GLU A 433 -35.58 -5.14 -14.80
C GLU A 433 -37.07 -5.16 -14.41
N PHE A 434 -37.37 -4.86 -13.15
CA PHE A 434 -38.75 -4.80 -12.67
C PHE A 434 -38.88 -3.99 -11.37
N PRO A 435 -40.06 -3.42 -11.08
CA PRO A 435 -40.24 -2.62 -9.89
C PRO A 435 -40.48 -3.49 -8.64
N TRP A 436 -39.86 -3.13 -7.52
CA TRP A 436 -40.26 -3.53 -6.18
C TRP A 436 -41.12 -2.40 -5.60
N LYS A 437 -42.44 -2.53 -5.72
CA LYS A 437 -43.40 -1.54 -5.20
C LYS A 437 -43.90 -1.94 -3.83
N GLN A 438 -43.55 -1.18 -2.79
CA GLN A 438 -44.19 -1.23 -1.47
C GLN A 438 -44.49 -2.62 -0.88
N ALA A 439 -43.76 -3.65 -1.31
CA ALA A 439 -43.96 -5.03 -0.91
C ALA A 439 -42.99 -5.38 0.22
N THR A 440 -43.44 -6.14 1.20
CA THR A 440 -42.56 -6.64 2.27
C THR A 440 -41.74 -7.84 1.83
N SER A 441 -42.08 -8.47 0.70
CA SER A 441 -41.37 -9.63 0.17
C SER A 441 -41.41 -9.71 -1.35
N LEU A 442 -40.40 -10.37 -1.91
CA LEU A 442 -40.23 -10.63 -3.32
C LEU A 442 -39.75 -12.07 -3.50
N THR A 443 -40.44 -12.85 -4.34
CA THR A 443 -39.95 -14.14 -4.83
C THR A 443 -39.62 -14.02 -6.31
N ILE A 444 -38.42 -14.43 -6.69
CA ILE A 444 -37.94 -14.40 -8.07
C ILE A 444 -37.61 -15.83 -8.47
N HIS A 445 -38.15 -16.25 -9.61
CA HIS A 445 -37.79 -17.50 -10.27
C HIS A 445 -37.32 -17.18 -11.68
N ALA A 446 -36.05 -17.46 -11.97
CA ALA A 446 -35.44 -17.17 -13.25
C ALA A 446 -34.85 -18.45 -13.84
N ARG A 447 -35.10 -18.73 -15.12
CA ARG A 447 -34.56 -19.91 -15.79
C ARG A 447 -34.29 -19.69 -17.28
N ARG A 448 -33.31 -20.42 -17.80
CA ARG A 448 -33.04 -20.51 -19.24
C ARG A 448 -34.03 -21.48 -19.89
N GLU A 449 -34.69 -21.06 -20.96
CA GLU A 449 -35.50 -21.92 -21.83
C GLU A 449 -34.98 -21.82 -23.27
N GLY A 450 -34.07 -22.74 -23.63
CA GLY A 450 -33.40 -22.73 -24.92
C GLY A 450 -32.57 -21.44 -25.14
N ARG A 451 -33.06 -20.55 -26.01
CA ARG A 451 -32.44 -19.24 -26.32
C ARG A 451 -33.12 -18.06 -25.63
N ARG A 452 -34.11 -18.30 -24.77
CA ARG A 452 -34.85 -17.27 -24.03
C ARG A 452 -34.58 -17.39 -22.54
N ALA A 453 -34.82 -16.29 -21.83
CA ALA A 453 -34.86 -16.27 -20.37
C ALA A 453 -36.31 -16.07 -19.93
N VAL A 454 -36.76 -16.85 -18.95
CA VAL A 454 -38.05 -16.65 -18.27
C VAL A 454 -37.74 -16.17 -16.87
N VAL A 455 -38.33 -15.04 -16.49
CA VAL A 455 -38.23 -14.48 -15.14
C VAL A 455 -39.64 -14.25 -14.63
N ASN A 456 -39.96 -14.87 -13.49
CA ASN A 456 -41.22 -14.69 -12.78
C ASN A 456 -40.93 -14.00 -11.45
N VAL A 457 -41.73 -12.99 -11.13
CA VAL A 457 -41.68 -12.24 -9.88
C VAL A 457 -43.03 -12.40 -9.18
N ASN A 458 -43.03 -12.91 -7.96
CA ASN A 458 -44.25 -13.24 -7.20
C ASN A 458 -45.24 -14.11 -7.99
N GLY A 459 -44.73 -15.04 -8.80
CA GLY A 459 -45.54 -15.92 -9.66
C GLY A 459 -46.00 -15.32 -10.98
N HIS A 460 -45.68 -14.05 -11.27
CA HIS A 460 -46.06 -13.37 -12.51
C HIS A 460 -44.85 -13.15 -13.43
N PRO A 461 -44.96 -13.43 -14.74
CA PRO A 461 -43.87 -13.20 -15.67
C PRO A 461 -43.55 -11.71 -15.81
N VAL A 462 -42.25 -11.37 -15.83
CA VAL A 462 -41.76 -10.03 -16.17
C VAL A 462 -41.30 -10.04 -17.62
N GLY A 463 -41.89 -9.16 -18.44
CA GLY A 463 -41.76 -9.18 -19.90
C GLY A 463 -40.37 -8.83 -20.47
N GLN A 464 -39.35 -8.60 -19.64
CA GLN A 464 -38.04 -8.07 -20.04
C GLN A 464 -36.85 -9.04 -19.79
N GLY A 465 -37.09 -10.32 -19.52
CA GLY A 465 -36.00 -11.30 -19.38
C GLY A 465 -35.20 -11.48 -20.68
N ARG A 466 -33.91 -11.15 -20.67
CA ARG A 466 -33.00 -11.37 -21.80
C ARG A 466 -31.86 -12.32 -21.42
N LEU A 467 -31.43 -13.12 -22.39
CA LEU A 467 -30.23 -13.94 -22.28
C LEU A 467 -29.07 -13.20 -22.97
N VAL A 468 -27.99 -12.94 -22.24
CA VAL A 468 -26.80 -12.23 -22.72
C VAL A 468 -25.61 -13.19 -22.66
N PRO A 469 -24.75 -13.29 -23.69
CA PRO A 469 -23.54 -14.10 -23.61
C PRO A 469 -22.64 -13.69 -22.45
N GLY A 470 -22.08 -14.66 -21.75
CA GLY A 470 -21.01 -14.48 -20.79
C GLY A 470 -19.63 -14.56 -21.45
N GLU A 471 -18.59 -14.29 -20.68
CA GLU A 471 -17.20 -14.33 -21.12
C GLU A 471 -16.39 -15.18 -20.14
N LEU A 472 -16.63 -16.49 -20.11
CA LEU A 472 -15.92 -17.37 -19.21
C LEU A 472 -14.44 -17.50 -19.60
N LEU A 473 -13.54 -17.45 -18.62
CA LEU A 473 -12.10 -17.63 -18.75
C LEU A 473 -11.66 -18.85 -17.93
N THR A 474 -11.96 -20.05 -18.44
CA THR A 474 -11.80 -21.32 -17.70
C THR A 474 -10.36 -21.82 -17.65
N ASP A 475 -9.47 -21.31 -18.50
CA ASP A 475 -8.07 -21.74 -18.65
C ASP A 475 -7.09 -20.91 -17.80
N LEU A 476 -7.58 -20.20 -16.79
CA LEU A 476 -6.76 -19.41 -15.87
C LEU A 476 -6.27 -20.23 -14.68
N THR A 477 -5.01 -20.03 -14.32
CA THR A 477 -4.38 -20.56 -13.11
C THR A 477 -3.64 -19.45 -12.39
N PHE A 478 -3.57 -19.55 -11.06
CA PHE A 478 -2.74 -18.66 -10.25
C PHE A 478 -1.26 -18.85 -10.53
N ALA A 479 -0.50 -17.76 -10.43
CA ALA A 479 0.95 -17.77 -10.44
C ALA A 479 1.49 -18.77 -9.40
N GLN A 480 2.53 -19.52 -9.77
CA GLN A 480 3.23 -20.44 -8.87
C GLN A 480 4.59 -19.86 -8.51
N PRO A 481 5.07 -20.00 -7.25
CA PRO A 481 6.42 -19.59 -6.88
C PRO A 481 7.47 -20.25 -7.77
N THR A 482 8.37 -19.46 -8.36
CA THR A 482 9.45 -20.00 -9.22
C THR A 482 10.69 -20.40 -8.41
N PHE A 483 10.89 -19.83 -7.22
CA PHE A 483 12.10 -20.00 -6.41
C PHE A 483 13.39 -19.69 -7.16
N ASP A 484 13.35 -18.73 -8.08
CA ASP A 484 14.53 -18.26 -8.81
C ASP A 484 15.38 -17.33 -7.94
N PHE A 485 16.36 -17.91 -7.25
CA PHE A 485 17.32 -17.16 -6.44
C PHE A 485 18.42 -16.46 -7.27
N SER A 486 18.36 -16.50 -8.61
CA SER A 486 19.29 -15.76 -9.49
C SER A 486 18.84 -14.31 -9.76
N ILE A 487 17.62 -13.94 -9.36
CA ILE A 487 17.07 -12.59 -9.51
C ILE A 487 18.03 -11.56 -8.87
N PRO A 488 18.36 -10.45 -9.55
CA PRO A 488 19.29 -9.42 -9.05
C PRO A 488 18.98 -8.90 -7.64
N ALA A 489 17.70 -8.71 -7.29
CA ALA A 489 17.27 -8.30 -5.96
C ALA A 489 17.63 -9.30 -4.84
N LEU A 490 17.81 -10.58 -5.17
CA LEU A 490 18.19 -11.63 -4.22
C LEU A 490 19.71 -11.89 -4.18
N GLN A 491 20.49 -11.15 -4.97
CA GLN A 491 21.95 -11.30 -4.96
C GLN A 491 22.56 -10.58 -3.77
N ALA A 492 23.67 -11.13 -3.29
CA ALA A 492 24.46 -10.47 -2.26
C ALA A 492 24.83 -9.04 -2.70
N PRO A 493 24.91 -8.09 -1.75
CA PRO A 493 25.27 -6.72 -2.07
C PRO A 493 26.61 -6.66 -2.81
N ARG A 494 26.78 -5.67 -3.70
CA ARG A 494 28.03 -5.45 -4.44
C ARG A 494 29.20 -5.00 -3.56
N TYR A 495 28.96 -4.72 -2.28
CA TYR A 495 29.96 -4.34 -1.30
C TYR A 495 30.29 -5.52 -0.37
N ARG A 496 31.45 -5.46 0.29
CA ARG A 496 31.92 -6.56 1.11
C ARG A 496 31.14 -6.68 2.41
N LEU A 497 30.67 -7.87 2.74
CA LEU A 497 30.15 -8.16 4.07
C LEU A 497 31.31 -8.56 5.00
N ILE A 498 31.36 -7.97 6.18
CA ILE A 498 32.37 -8.27 7.20
C ILE A 498 31.84 -9.45 8.04
N SER A 499 32.68 -10.46 8.28
CA SER A 499 32.26 -11.62 9.08
C SER A 499 32.09 -11.25 10.56
N PRO A 500 31.24 -11.97 11.31
CA PRO A 500 31.06 -11.75 12.75
C PRO A 500 32.38 -11.75 13.54
N GLU A 501 33.32 -12.63 13.22
CA GLU A 501 34.62 -12.75 13.88
C GLU A 501 35.53 -11.56 13.54
N ALA A 502 35.45 -11.05 12.31
CA ALA A 502 36.22 -9.89 11.89
C ALA A 502 35.67 -8.57 12.47
N ALA A 503 34.36 -8.49 12.72
CA ALA A 503 33.69 -7.33 13.26
C ALA A 503 33.80 -7.21 14.79
N THR A 504 33.92 -8.34 15.50
CA THR A 504 33.94 -8.38 16.97
C THR A 504 35.33 -8.69 17.56
N ARG A 505 36.38 -8.70 16.72
CA ARG A 505 37.76 -8.88 17.17
C ARG A 505 38.14 -7.82 18.21
N ARG A 506 38.94 -8.22 19.20
CA ARG A 506 39.42 -7.35 20.28
C ARG A 506 40.92 -7.07 20.13
N PRO A 507 41.39 -5.85 20.48
CA PRO A 507 42.81 -5.56 20.52
C PRO A 507 43.46 -6.39 21.64
N ASN A 508 44.68 -6.88 21.40
CA ASN A 508 45.49 -7.42 22.48
C ASN A 508 46.11 -6.27 23.31
N PRO A 509 46.60 -6.52 24.54
CA PRO A 509 47.14 -5.48 25.41
C PRO A 509 48.33 -4.68 24.84
N LEU A 510 49.02 -5.21 23.81
CA LEU A 510 50.16 -4.57 23.15
C LEU A 510 49.76 -3.80 21.88
N THR A 511 48.46 -3.78 21.54
CA THR A 511 47.99 -3.11 20.34
C THR A 511 48.15 -1.59 20.50
N PRO A 512 48.85 -0.91 19.57
CA PRO A 512 49.04 0.54 19.66
C PRO A 512 47.72 1.32 19.75
N LEU A 513 47.64 2.22 20.72
CA LEU A 513 46.57 3.21 20.88
C LEU A 513 46.89 4.43 20.01
N LEU A 514 46.00 4.74 19.07
CA LEU A 514 46.14 5.90 18.18
C LEU A 514 45.48 7.16 18.77
N TYR A 515 44.28 6.99 19.33
CA TYR A 515 43.49 8.08 19.90
C TYR A 515 42.82 7.62 21.18
N ASP A 516 42.83 8.50 22.18
CA ASP A 516 42.09 8.36 23.44
C ASP A 516 41.55 9.75 23.82
N ILE A 517 40.31 10.00 23.42
CA ILE A 517 39.68 11.31 23.50
C ILE A 517 38.56 11.21 24.52
N LYS A 518 38.57 12.11 25.51
CA LYS A 518 37.47 12.27 26.46
C LYS A 518 36.56 13.38 25.98
N ASP A 519 35.27 13.20 26.21
CA ASP A 519 34.23 14.16 25.84
C ASP A 519 33.52 14.67 27.12
N PRO A 520 33.11 15.95 27.20
CA PRO A 520 32.41 16.52 28.35
C PRO A 520 31.09 15.80 28.65
N ALA A 521 30.72 15.68 29.93
CA ALA A 521 29.43 15.07 30.30
C ALA A 521 28.29 16.02 29.99
N HIS A 522 27.12 15.47 29.63
CA HIS A 522 25.89 16.21 29.43
C HIS A 522 26.00 17.31 28.34
N ASP A 523 26.76 17.04 27.27
CA ASP A 523 26.89 17.94 26.11
C ASP A 523 26.06 17.50 24.88
N ASP A 524 25.20 16.52 25.09
CA ASP A 524 24.17 15.96 24.21
C ASP A 524 22.99 16.91 23.91
N VAL A 525 23.23 18.22 24.02
CA VAL A 525 22.29 19.33 23.82
C VAL A 525 22.43 19.98 22.43
N GLY A 526 23.25 19.39 21.56
CA GLY A 526 23.46 19.83 20.19
C GLY A 526 24.27 21.13 20.08
N PRO A 527 24.58 21.59 18.85
CA PRO A 527 25.53 22.68 18.61
C PRO A 527 25.05 24.05 19.13
N ASN A 528 23.77 24.20 19.46
CA ASN A 528 23.19 25.43 20.01
C ASN A 528 22.72 25.28 21.47
N GLY A 529 22.94 24.12 22.09
CA GLY A 529 22.52 23.83 23.46
C GLY A 529 21.00 23.72 23.66
N LYS A 530 20.22 23.51 22.60
CA LYS A 530 18.74 23.51 22.66
C LYS A 530 18.11 22.17 22.30
N TYR A 531 18.89 21.16 21.96
CA TYR A 531 18.31 19.84 21.68
C TYR A 531 17.76 19.25 22.97
N THR A 532 16.65 18.54 22.83
CA THR A 532 15.98 17.85 23.94
C THR A 532 15.72 16.42 23.52
N TYR A 533 15.71 15.54 24.51
CA TYR A 533 15.46 14.13 24.29
C TYR A 533 14.03 13.89 23.76
N PRO A 534 13.84 12.88 22.88
CA PRO A 534 12.50 12.39 22.57
C PRO A 534 11.75 12.01 23.84
N THR A 535 10.45 12.29 23.91
CA THR A 535 9.64 12.04 25.11
C THR A 535 9.29 10.55 25.32
N ASN A 536 9.69 9.68 24.40
CA ASN A 536 9.47 8.24 24.51
C ASN A 536 10.39 7.66 25.60
N PRO A 537 9.86 6.88 26.57
CA PRO A 537 10.62 6.38 27.72
C PRO A 537 11.79 5.44 27.37
N HIS A 538 11.84 4.92 26.13
CA HIS A 538 12.97 4.11 25.68
C HIS A 538 14.24 4.95 25.39
N PHE A 539 14.10 6.26 25.12
CA PHE A 539 15.24 7.18 24.99
C PHE A 539 15.68 7.67 26.38
N LYS A 540 16.49 6.86 27.06
CA LYS A 540 17.05 7.21 28.36
C LYS A 540 18.02 8.38 28.25
N GLU A 541 18.06 9.22 29.29
CA GLU A 541 19.05 10.29 29.42
C GLU A 541 20.47 9.73 29.33
N GLY A 542 21.34 10.41 28.58
CA GLY A 542 22.71 9.99 28.30
C GLY A 542 22.88 9.09 27.07
N ILE A 543 21.80 8.68 26.39
CA ILE A 543 21.89 7.79 25.21
C ILE A 543 22.64 8.42 24.02
N PHE A 544 22.70 9.76 23.97
CA PHE A 544 23.41 10.53 22.96
C PHE A 544 24.65 11.25 23.51
N ASP A 545 24.92 11.12 24.82
CA ASP A 545 26.08 11.72 25.50
C ASP A 545 27.30 10.86 25.22
N LEU A 546 28.16 11.30 24.32
CA LEU A 546 29.44 10.66 24.08
C LEU A 546 30.35 10.95 25.27
N ARG A 547 31.10 9.96 25.77
CA ARG A 547 31.97 10.13 26.95
C ARG A 547 33.44 9.95 26.61
N ARG A 548 33.74 8.99 25.75
CA ARG A 548 35.12 8.67 25.39
C ARG A 548 35.18 7.90 24.09
N VAL A 549 36.22 8.18 23.29
CA VAL A 549 36.53 7.44 22.07
C VAL A 549 37.95 6.94 22.15
N LYS A 550 38.13 5.63 21.99
CA LYS A 550 39.44 4.99 21.83
C LYS A 550 39.54 4.31 20.48
N ILE A 551 40.64 4.57 19.77
CA ILE A 551 40.97 3.92 18.51
C ILE A 551 42.33 3.26 18.66
N HIS A 552 42.36 1.93 18.57
CA HIS A 552 43.60 1.16 18.49
C HIS A 552 43.81 0.68 17.05
N ARG A 553 45.05 0.34 16.72
CA ARG A 553 45.37 -0.24 15.42
C ARG A 553 46.54 -1.22 15.52
N ASP A 554 46.36 -2.40 14.94
CA ASP A 554 47.47 -3.28 14.57
C ASP A 554 47.70 -3.28 13.03
N LYS A 555 48.45 -4.26 12.52
CA LYS A 555 48.73 -4.36 11.08
C LYS A 555 47.50 -4.72 10.24
N SER A 556 46.49 -5.32 10.86
CA SER A 556 45.34 -5.94 10.21
C SER A 556 44.01 -5.27 10.53
N TYR A 557 43.83 -4.67 11.71
CA TYR A 557 42.56 -4.09 12.16
C TYR A 557 42.73 -2.72 12.84
N PHE A 558 41.72 -1.87 12.62
CA PHE A 558 41.35 -0.80 13.54
C PHE A 558 40.37 -1.35 14.57
N PHE A 559 40.49 -0.92 15.82
CA PHE A 559 39.57 -1.28 16.90
C PHE A 559 38.99 0.00 17.49
N PHE A 560 37.67 0.09 17.50
CA PHE A 560 36.92 1.23 18.03
C PHE A 560 36.27 0.80 19.35
N GLU A 561 36.49 1.59 20.40
CA GLU A 561 35.74 1.53 21.65
C GLU A 561 35.15 2.92 21.90
N ILE A 562 33.83 3.01 21.91
CA ILE A 562 33.06 4.22 22.16
C ILE A 562 32.30 4.03 23.47
N GLU A 563 32.50 4.94 24.41
CA GLU A 563 31.80 4.98 25.69
C GLU A 563 30.72 6.06 25.64
N MET A 564 29.50 5.69 26.00
CA MET A 564 28.32 6.56 26.03
C MET A 564 27.88 6.82 27.48
N GLY A 565 27.13 7.90 27.73
CA GLY A 565 26.58 8.23 29.04
C GLY A 565 25.57 7.18 29.49
N GLU A 566 24.78 6.69 28.52
CA GLU A 566 23.89 5.56 28.61
C GLU A 566 23.85 4.80 27.28
N LEU A 567 23.49 3.51 27.33
CA LEU A 567 23.22 2.70 26.15
C LEU A 567 21.99 1.83 26.46
N VAL A 568 21.10 1.61 25.49
CA VAL A 568 19.86 0.86 25.74
C VAL A 568 19.65 -0.25 24.73
N ASP A 569 18.94 -1.28 25.15
CA ASP A 569 18.43 -2.34 24.30
C ASP A 569 17.00 -2.68 24.76
N PRO A 570 15.97 -2.16 24.07
CA PRO A 570 14.56 -2.49 24.34
C PRO A 570 14.18 -3.93 23.96
N GLY A 571 15.03 -4.67 23.24
CA GLY A 571 14.80 -6.05 22.83
C GLY A 571 14.01 -6.22 21.54
N TRP A 572 13.83 -5.16 20.73
CA TRP A 572 13.15 -5.26 19.44
C TRP A 572 14.05 -5.90 18.37
N ARG A 573 15.35 -5.61 18.44
CA ARG A 573 16.40 -6.21 17.59
C ARG A 573 17.66 -6.44 18.44
N PRO A 574 17.74 -7.57 19.19
CA PRO A 574 18.79 -7.78 20.19
C PRO A 574 20.18 -8.10 19.61
N GLU A 575 20.27 -8.45 18.32
CA GLU A 575 21.51 -8.93 17.68
C GLU A 575 22.68 -7.93 17.75
N PRO A 576 22.49 -6.60 17.57
CA PRO A 576 23.56 -5.62 17.74
C PRO A 576 23.99 -5.42 19.20
N GLY A 577 23.14 -5.78 20.18
CA GLY A 577 23.35 -5.56 21.62
C GLY A 577 23.08 -4.13 22.10
N PHE A 578 22.47 -3.29 21.25
CA PHE A 578 21.97 -1.96 21.58
C PHE A 578 21.01 -1.47 20.47
N GLN A 579 20.18 -0.49 20.78
CA GLN A 579 19.24 0.14 19.86
C GLN A 579 19.12 1.65 20.13
N LEU A 580 18.41 2.36 19.24
CA LEU A 580 18.11 3.80 19.33
C LEU A 580 19.31 4.77 19.22
N THR A 581 20.53 4.32 19.49
CA THR A 581 21.76 5.11 19.30
C THR A 581 22.28 4.96 17.88
N TYR A 582 22.69 6.06 17.26
CA TYR A 582 23.32 6.06 15.94
C TYR A 582 24.57 6.93 15.92
N LEU A 583 25.69 6.38 15.44
CA LEU A 583 26.96 7.11 15.37
C LEU A 583 27.40 7.32 13.93
N ALA A 584 28.05 8.45 13.66
CA ALA A 584 28.83 8.67 12.45
C ALA A 584 30.29 8.95 12.82
N ILE A 585 31.20 8.04 12.44
CA ILE A 585 32.64 8.12 12.73
C ILE A 585 33.38 8.42 11.44
N THR A 586 33.79 9.67 11.24
CA THR A 586 34.55 10.08 10.05
C THR A 586 36.04 9.86 10.25
N LEU A 587 36.74 9.46 9.19
CA LEU A 587 38.15 9.11 9.21
C LEU A 587 38.88 9.80 8.05
N SER A 588 39.92 10.58 8.37
CA SER A 588 40.80 11.23 7.39
C SER A 588 42.20 10.66 7.47
N PHE A 589 42.75 10.22 6.33
CA PHE A 589 44.06 9.61 6.24
C PHE A 589 45.07 10.54 5.56
N GLU A 590 46.29 10.57 6.09
CA GLU A 590 47.36 11.41 5.58
C GLU A 590 47.86 10.92 4.21
N GLY A 591 47.94 11.84 3.24
CA GLY A 591 48.39 11.53 1.88
C GLY A 591 47.50 10.55 1.11
N LEU A 592 46.30 10.22 1.60
CA LEU A 592 45.36 9.37 0.89
C LEU A 592 44.69 10.16 -0.24
N LYS A 593 45.02 9.79 -1.48
CA LYS A 593 44.40 10.36 -2.69
C LYS A 593 42.93 9.95 -2.77
N GLY A 594 42.06 10.84 -3.23
CA GLY A 594 40.64 10.55 -3.38
C GLY A 594 39.76 11.76 -3.09
N VAL A 595 38.45 11.57 -3.17
CA VAL A 595 37.47 12.60 -2.80
C VAL A 595 37.39 12.64 -1.28
N LYS A 596 37.51 13.83 -0.70
CA LYS A 596 37.15 14.07 0.69
C LYS A 596 35.79 14.74 0.75
N ARG A 597 35.02 14.42 1.80
CA ARG A 597 33.71 15.02 2.07
C ARG A 597 33.71 15.74 3.40
N THR A 598 32.76 16.65 3.55
CA THR A 598 32.45 17.35 4.80
C THR A 598 31.03 17.04 5.28
N ARG A 599 30.07 16.91 4.35
CA ARG A 599 28.67 16.62 4.65
C ARG A 599 28.45 15.20 5.15
N ILE A 600 27.87 15.08 6.33
CA ILE A 600 27.45 13.80 6.93
C ILE A 600 26.10 13.38 6.34
N GLY A 601 25.96 12.09 6.02
CA GLY A 601 24.74 11.50 5.46
C GLY A 601 23.71 11.17 6.54
N MET A 602 22.78 10.26 6.19
CA MET A 602 21.77 9.71 7.12
C MET A 602 20.98 10.79 7.88
N ASN A 603 20.53 11.83 7.16
CA ASN A 603 19.74 12.93 7.72
C ASN A 603 20.39 13.69 8.90
N ALA A 604 21.71 13.58 9.08
CA ALA A 604 22.42 14.28 10.16
C ALA A 604 22.34 15.83 10.07
N ASN A 605 22.00 16.37 8.90
CA ASN A 605 21.91 17.81 8.62
C ASN A 605 23.15 18.62 9.10
N TYR A 606 24.33 17.99 9.06
CA TYR A 606 25.57 18.57 9.56
C TYR A 606 26.70 18.41 8.54
N SER A 607 27.59 19.41 8.49
CA SER A 607 28.81 19.39 7.67
C SER A 607 30.01 19.76 8.52
N LEU A 608 31.05 18.95 8.44
CA LEU A 608 32.31 19.21 9.12
C LEU A 608 33.03 20.42 8.51
N PRO A 609 33.82 21.16 9.32
CA PRO A 609 34.78 22.11 8.79
C PRO A 609 35.75 21.44 7.80
N VAL A 610 36.26 22.18 6.83
CA VAL A 610 37.03 21.64 5.69
C VAL A 610 38.32 20.93 6.14
N GLU A 611 38.93 21.38 7.22
CA GLU A 611 40.11 20.78 7.85
C GLU A 611 39.85 19.38 8.44
N TYR A 612 38.59 19.08 8.76
CA TYR A 612 38.10 17.76 9.19
C TYR A 612 37.43 16.98 8.06
N SER A 613 37.65 17.40 6.80
CA SER A 613 37.19 16.61 5.66
C SER A 613 37.77 15.20 5.69
N TYR A 614 36.91 14.22 5.41
CA TYR A 614 37.18 12.81 5.65
C TYR A 614 37.23 12.00 4.35
N ASN A 615 37.96 10.88 4.41
CA ASN A 615 38.05 9.90 3.34
C ASN A 615 36.97 8.82 3.48
N TYR A 616 36.64 8.42 4.72
CA TYR A 616 35.62 7.43 5.04
C TYR A 616 34.71 7.90 6.17
N VAL A 617 33.49 7.42 6.21
CA VAL A 617 32.59 7.52 7.36
C VAL A 617 32.06 6.13 7.70
N ILE A 618 32.08 5.78 8.98
CA ILE A 618 31.48 4.55 9.52
C ILE A 618 30.20 4.96 10.23
N TYR A 619 29.05 4.51 9.72
CA TYR A 619 27.77 4.65 10.41
C TYR A 619 27.53 3.43 11.28
N VAL A 620 27.22 3.63 12.56
CA VAL A 620 27.07 2.56 13.56
C VAL A 620 25.68 2.63 14.18
N GLY A 621 24.98 1.49 14.21
CA GLY A 621 23.61 1.34 14.70
C GLY A 621 23.29 -0.15 14.78
N ASN A 622 22.44 -0.67 13.89
CA ASN A 622 22.12 -2.10 13.74
C ASN A 622 23.27 -2.99 13.19
N GLY A 623 24.51 -2.71 13.59
CA GLY A 623 25.74 -3.12 12.94
C GLY A 623 26.59 -1.89 12.60
N TYR A 624 27.41 -1.98 11.56
CA TYR A 624 28.06 -0.78 11.02
C TYR A 624 28.33 -0.84 9.52
N ARG A 625 28.27 0.32 8.87
CA ARG A 625 28.46 0.49 7.43
C ARG A 625 29.57 1.49 7.15
N ILE A 626 30.53 1.10 6.30
CA ILE A 626 31.66 1.92 5.87
C ILE A 626 31.33 2.54 4.52
N VAL A 627 31.43 3.86 4.42
CA VAL A 627 31.16 4.62 3.20
C VAL A 627 32.36 5.48 2.82
N ASP A 628 32.76 5.47 1.55
CA ASP A 628 33.86 6.31 1.06
C ASP A 628 33.44 7.77 0.80
N GLY A 629 34.41 8.65 0.54
CA GLY A 629 34.16 10.07 0.25
C GLY A 629 33.34 10.34 -1.01
N ARG A 630 33.06 9.33 -1.86
CA ARG A 630 32.14 9.42 -2.99
C ARG A 630 30.71 8.99 -2.63
N GLY A 631 30.48 8.50 -1.42
CA GLY A 631 29.19 7.98 -0.97
C GLY A 631 28.97 6.51 -1.31
N ARG A 632 30.02 5.77 -1.72
CA ARG A 632 29.89 4.34 -2.03
C ARG A 632 30.09 3.51 -0.77
N ILE A 633 29.23 2.51 -0.58
CA ILE A 633 29.38 1.53 0.50
C ILE A 633 30.60 0.66 0.17
N VAL A 634 31.58 0.65 1.07
CA VAL A 634 32.81 -0.14 0.96
C VAL A 634 32.58 -1.52 1.54
N ALA A 635 32.04 -1.55 2.75
CA ALA A 635 31.72 -2.78 3.46
C ALA A 635 30.69 -2.54 4.55
N GLU A 636 30.06 -3.61 5.02
CA GLU A 636 29.07 -3.57 6.07
C GLU A 636 29.13 -4.81 6.95
N TYR A 637 28.87 -4.63 8.24
CA TYR A 637 28.59 -5.69 9.18
C TYR A 637 27.14 -5.55 9.66
N GLN A 638 26.36 -6.61 9.53
CA GLN A 638 25.01 -6.72 10.09
C GLN A 638 24.97 -7.94 11.00
N PRO A 639 24.90 -7.76 12.33
CA PRO A 639 24.65 -8.85 13.26
C PRO A 639 23.38 -9.61 12.89
N THR A 640 23.50 -10.93 12.81
CA THR A 640 22.41 -11.89 12.53
C THR A 640 22.07 -12.77 13.73
N ASP A 641 22.83 -12.64 14.80
CA ASP A 641 22.75 -13.39 16.04
C ASP A 641 23.23 -12.52 17.20
N THR A 642 22.96 -12.97 18.42
CA THR A 642 23.36 -12.32 19.67
C THR A 642 24.72 -12.80 20.19
N GLU A 643 25.43 -13.68 19.46
CA GLU A 643 26.75 -14.17 19.86
C GLU A 643 27.86 -13.17 19.50
N HIS A 644 27.61 -12.32 18.49
CA HIS A 644 28.57 -11.33 18.01
C HIS A 644 28.06 -9.87 18.09
N PRO A 645 27.61 -9.39 19.25
CA PRO A 645 27.14 -8.02 19.39
C PRO A 645 28.31 -7.03 19.33
N ILE A 646 28.00 -5.81 18.91
CA ILE A 646 28.93 -4.68 18.98
C ILE A 646 28.58 -3.71 20.12
N GLY A 647 27.35 -3.73 20.63
CA GLY A 647 26.91 -2.97 21.80
C GLY A 647 26.91 -3.78 23.07
N PHE A 648 27.26 -3.14 24.19
CA PHE A 648 27.33 -3.72 25.52
C PHE A 648 26.68 -2.75 26.51
N VAL A 649 25.36 -2.86 26.69
CA VAL A 649 24.54 -1.99 27.56
C VAL A 649 25.11 -1.86 28.97
N GLN A 650 25.50 -2.97 29.60
CA GLN A 650 26.05 -2.97 30.97
C GLN A 650 27.33 -2.14 31.11
N ASP A 651 28.15 -2.12 30.07
CA ASP A 651 29.40 -1.37 30.01
C ASP A 651 29.21 0.05 29.47
N ARG A 652 28.02 0.36 28.91
CA ARG A 652 27.71 1.57 28.13
C ARG A 652 28.70 1.79 26.98
N LYS A 653 29.07 0.69 26.32
CA LYS A 653 30.12 0.70 25.30
C LYS A 653 29.67 0.08 24.00
N ILE A 654 30.13 0.68 22.91
CA ILE A 654 30.09 0.12 21.57
C ILE A 654 31.52 -0.24 21.16
N ARG A 655 31.77 -1.52 20.87
CA ARG A 655 33.08 -2.08 20.54
C ARG A 655 33.04 -2.91 19.26
N PHE A 656 33.77 -2.47 18.25
CA PHE A 656 33.88 -3.17 16.97
C PHE A 656 35.25 -3.01 16.33
N SER A 657 35.56 -3.87 15.36
CA SER A 657 36.83 -3.85 14.63
C SER A 657 36.61 -3.78 13.13
N VAL A 658 37.52 -3.10 12.43
CA VAL A 658 37.47 -2.92 10.99
C VAL A 658 38.79 -3.35 10.37
N PRO A 659 38.81 -4.31 9.43
CA PRO A 659 40.01 -4.64 8.67
C PRO A 659 40.63 -3.40 8.01
N VAL A 660 41.94 -3.21 8.19
CA VAL A 660 42.71 -2.05 7.68
C VAL A 660 42.55 -1.91 6.16
N GLU A 661 42.46 -3.04 5.44
CA GLU A 661 42.26 -3.11 3.99
C GLU A 661 40.94 -2.50 3.50
N LEU A 662 39.92 -2.38 4.37
CA LEU A 662 38.64 -1.71 4.05
C LEU A 662 38.70 -0.20 4.24
N LEU A 663 39.76 0.30 4.86
CA LEU A 663 40.00 1.72 5.11
C LEU A 663 41.29 2.16 4.42
N SER A 664 42.41 2.20 5.16
CA SER A 664 43.71 2.55 4.61
C SER A 664 44.84 2.07 5.50
N HIS A 665 45.95 1.65 4.89
CA HIS A 665 47.22 1.43 5.59
C HIS A 665 47.95 2.74 5.94
N LYS A 666 47.51 3.89 5.41
CA LYS A 666 48.10 5.21 5.70
C LYS A 666 47.90 5.61 7.16
N HIS A 667 48.61 6.66 7.60
CA HIS A 667 48.45 7.22 8.93
C HIS A 667 47.08 7.88 9.08
N LEU A 668 46.36 7.60 10.17
CA LEU A 668 45.06 8.20 10.47
C LEU A 668 45.29 9.61 11.03
N LYS A 669 45.01 10.63 10.23
CA LYS A 669 45.27 12.05 10.56
C LYS A 669 44.28 12.61 11.57
N ASN A 670 42.99 12.33 11.39
CA ASN A 670 41.94 12.74 12.33
C ASN A 670 40.74 11.80 12.25
N ALA A 671 39.98 11.77 13.34
CA ALA A 671 38.70 11.09 13.46
C ALA A 671 37.68 12.04 14.11
N VAL A 672 36.45 12.10 13.62
CA VAL A 672 35.36 12.86 14.26
C VAL A 672 34.20 11.91 14.50
N VAL A 673 33.65 11.91 15.71
CA VAL A 673 32.49 11.10 16.08
C VAL A 673 31.31 12.04 16.31
N LEU A 674 30.19 11.72 15.68
CA LEU A 674 28.89 12.34 15.95
C LEU A 674 27.97 11.28 16.54
N ALA A 675 27.26 11.63 17.60
CA ALA A 675 26.22 10.81 18.20
C ALA A 675 24.84 11.40 17.89
N GLY A 676 23.88 10.54 17.62
CA GLY A 676 22.49 10.87 17.38
C GLY A 676 21.60 9.64 17.59
N GLY A 677 20.36 9.73 17.13
CA GLY A 677 19.38 8.65 17.25
C GLY A 677 19.02 7.99 15.94
N GLN A 678 18.58 6.74 16.02
CA GLN A 678 17.83 6.05 14.97
C GLN A 678 16.45 5.70 15.51
N ASP A 679 15.42 5.77 14.66
CA ASP A 679 14.18 5.07 14.90
C ASP A 679 14.34 3.60 14.49
N ASP A 680 13.96 2.68 15.38
CA ASP A 680 13.89 1.23 15.12
C ASP A 680 12.44 0.78 15.15
#